data_AF-A0A1V5Z175-F1
#
_entry.id   AF-A0A1V5Z175-F1
#
_cell.length_a   1.000
_cell.length_b   1.000
_cell.length_c   1.000
_cell.angle_alpha   90.00
_cell.angle_beta   90.00
_cell.angle_gamma   90.00
#
_symmetry.space_group_name_H-M   'P 1'
#
loop_
_entity.id
_entity.type
_entity.pdbx_description
1 polymer ?
#
loop_
_entity_poly.entity_id
_entity_poly.type
_entity_poly.pdbx_seq_one_letter_code
_entity_poly.pdbx_strand_id
1 'polypeptide(L)'
;MLFAFLMPLFSLSAVSVLQQWNFSDPEVCNAWEANTHIENIQCADGMLQGKTVSWDPFFRCSALAIPALSGQYIRLRMEADVSGRGQLFWTGASDGQYGGFEERKSTHFQIPVTDGLEDIYLFPFWQTEGTIRQLRLDLYDGLQFGIAEIAVLENLQSAPLPEDTAWAFTDSGEAPGWLTLNRASLLVSPPLEIATDKMKWVILEASARRDCALDLFWSTDTIAGAQKETVYLRHNDGAARRYYIHPADSRFWQGKLVGLYLSIPPNSSISIRSISLSPEADGPPELELTYFGFEDAVSRAGRPEKVLAQFTNAGGGEAVIENVRLDTSEGMRVRGSVSSDATPLLRHGETCEIHGTVISDEAGDKTLSLFWNNDTGTAGTVLSFAPALKETAAYVPQPVPVETTRSILAYYFPGWEKNSKWDCIRKTAPVRKPLLGYYDESRVECVDWQIKWAVENGISCFLVDWYWCQGREHLKHWFEAYRNAKYRDYLQVAIMWANHNPPNTHSREDWRAVTQEWIDHYFTLDSYYRIKGKPAVFIWNAEGIRHDLGGSRESAAALAESQDMARAAGFEGIEFVSIQLGAMRHEVDMLKAEGYGGHTSYHEWGNALELASSPALARFSDLVASGPIYWEKRRALSDGIDYYPLVETGWDSRPWHGNSATVFHGRTVEGFTALLKAARDYCDRHNQNTIILGPVNEWGEGSYIEPCLEYGFSMYEAIRACFGKGDPASWPQNKGPRDMSLGPYDYTASDASD
;
A
#
# COMPACT_ATOMS: atom_id res chain seq x y z
N MET A 1 19.29 -37.23 -57.62
CA MET A 1 19.64 -36.07 -58.44
C MET A 1 19.23 -34.84 -57.64
N LEU A 2 20.21 -34.19 -57.02
CA LEU A 2 20.05 -32.99 -56.19
C LEU A 2 19.63 -31.80 -57.06
N PHE A 3 18.66 -31.01 -56.58
CA PHE A 3 18.68 -29.56 -56.78
C PHE A 3 18.24 -28.91 -55.48
N ALA A 4 19.24 -28.49 -54.69
CA ALA A 4 19.08 -27.60 -53.56
C ALA A 4 19.06 -26.16 -54.12
N PHE A 5 17.97 -25.44 -53.89
CA PHE A 5 18.00 -23.99 -53.95
C PHE A 5 18.34 -23.48 -52.54
N LEU A 6 19.61 -23.12 -52.35
CA LEU A 6 20.01 -22.22 -51.27
C LEU A 6 19.32 -20.87 -51.53
N MET A 7 18.34 -20.52 -50.71
CA MET A 7 18.00 -19.11 -50.48
C MET A 7 18.93 -18.58 -49.37
N PRO A 8 19.53 -17.39 -49.55
CA PRO A 8 20.28 -16.76 -48.48
C PRO A 8 19.31 -16.35 -47.37
N LEU A 9 19.50 -16.92 -46.17
CA LEU A 9 18.96 -16.37 -44.93
C LEU A 9 19.60 -15.00 -44.71
N PHE A 10 19.02 -13.96 -45.30
CA PHE A 10 19.20 -12.62 -44.78
C PHE A 10 18.51 -12.59 -43.42
N SER A 11 19.29 -12.54 -42.35
CA SER A 11 18.79 -12.08 -41.05
C SER A 11 18.39 -10.62 -41.26
N LEU A 12 17.13 -10.40 -41.62
CA LEU A 12 16.48 -9.11 -41.48
C LEU A 12 16.57 -8.77 -39.99
N SER A 13 17.21 -7.65 -39.67
CA SER A 13 17.13 -7.08 -38.31
C SER A 13 15.65 -6.99 -37.93
N ALA A 14 15.26 -7.61 -36.82
CA ALA A 14 13.89 -7.56 -36.30
C ALA A 14 13.51 -6.16 -35.77
N VAL A 15 14.44 -5.20 -35.83
CA VAL A 15 14.29 -3.84 -35.31
C VAL A 15 14.74 -2.82 -36.36
N SER A 16 13.96 -1.75 -36.51
CA SER A 16 14.29 -0.55 -37.30
C SER A 16 14.61 0.64 -36.39
N VAL A 17 15.48 1.54 -36.85
CA VAL A 17 15.73 2.84 -36.21
C VAL A 17 14.92 3.89 -36.97
N LEU A 18 13.94 4.51 -36.31
CA LEU A 18 13.07 5.53 -36.93
C LEU A 18 13.64 6.94 -36.75
N GLN A 19 14.22 7.21 -35.59
CA GLN A 19 14.85 8.47 -35.25
C GLN A 19 15.99 8.19 -34.27
N GLN A 20 17.13 8.85 -34.44
CA GLN A 20 18.29 8.68 -33.57
C GLN A 20 18.92 10.04 -33.32
N TRP A 21 19.25 10.30 -32.06
CA TRP A 21 20.09 11.41 -31.61
C TRP A 21 21.33 10.81 -30.97
N ASN A 22 22.42 10.74 -31.75
CA ASN A 22 23.71 10.30 -31.27
C ASN A 22 24.56 11.53 -30.93
N PHE A 23 24.85 11.74 -29.64
CA PHE A 23 25.52 12.96 -29.17
C PHE A 23 27.04 12.96 -29.41
N SER A 24 27.56 11.97 -30.14
CA SER A 24 28.86 12.07 -30.81
C SER A 24 28.83 13.01 -32.03
N ASP A 25 27.64 13.35 -32.54
CA ASP A 25 27.45 14.37 -33.56
C ASP A 25 27.07 15.72 -32.93
N PRO A 26 27.96 16.73 -32.98
CA PRO A 26 27.69 18.06 -32.43
C PRO A 26 26.49 18.78 -33.04
N GLU A 27 26.09 18.44 -34.27
CA GLU A 27 24.92 19.06 -34.93
C GLU A 27 23.60 18.66 -34.25
N VAL A 28 23.59 17.51 -33.58
CA VAL A 28 22.42 16.92 -32.91
C VAL A 28 22.22 17.49 -31.51
N CYS A 29 23.24 18.13 -30.93
CA CYS A 29 23.24 18.62 -29.55
C CYS A 29 22.19 19.67 -29.25
N ASN A 30 21.80 20.46 -30.26
CA ASN A 30 20.76 21.47 -30.09
C ASN A 30 19.33 20.92 -30.32
N ALA A 31 19.17 19.63 -30.64
CA ALA A 31 17.85 19.04 -30.86
C ALA A 31 17.03 18.86 -29.57
N TRP A 32 17.69 18.89 -28.40
CA TRP A 32 17.09 18.78 -27.08
C TRP A 32 17.35 20.06 -26.28
N GLU A 33 16.33 20.89 -26.16
CA GLU A 33 16.38 22.19 -25.47
C GLU A 33 16.13 21.98 -23.97
N ALA A 34 17.10 22.34 -23.14
CA ALA A 34 16.94 22.28 -21.69
C ALA A 34 16.23 23.51 -21.12
N ASN A 35 15.54 23.32 -20.00
CA ASN A 35 15.03 24.43 -19.21
C ASN A 35 16.10 25.02 -18.26
N THR A 36 15.70 25.99 -17.45
CA THR A 36 16.60 26.70 -16.51
C THR A 36 16.99 25.89 -15.27
N HIS A 37 16.53 24.65 -15.14
CA HIS A 37 16.81 23.79 -13.99
C HIS A 37 17.95 22.79 -14.26
N ILE A 38 18.62 22.92 -15.41
CA ILE A 38 19.80 22.14 -15.78
C ILE A 38 20.95 23.11 -16.09
N GLU A 39 22.08 22.91 -15.43
CA GLU A 39 23.29 23.72 -15.58
C GLU A 39 24.41 22.94 -16.27
N ASN A 40 25.41 23.68 -16.78
CA ASN A 40 26.64 23.14 -17.39
C ASN A 40 26.39 22.18 -18.55
N ILE A 41 25.38 22.49 -19.37
CA ILE A 41 24.98 21.66 -20.49
C ILE A 41 26.01 21.77 -21.60
N GLN A 42 26.56 20.63 -22.01
CA GLN A 42 27.50 20.56 -23.11
C GLN A 42 27.42 19.21 -23.80
N CYS A 43 27.73 19.19 -25.09
CA CYS A 43 28.10 17.96 -25.77
C CYS A 43 29.62 17.80 -25.75
N ALA A 44 30.11 16.85 -24.97
CA ALA A 44 31.52 16.53 -24.85
C ALA A 44 31.69 15.02 -24.75
N ASP A 45 32.83 14.51 -25.25
CA ASP A 45 33.17 13.08 -25.18
C ASP A 45 32.10 12.13 -25.74
N GLY A 46 31.32 12.61 -26.72
CA GLY A 46 30.25 11.86 -27.37
C GLY A 46 28.93 11.80 -26.60
N MET A 47 28.75 12.65 -25.59
CA MET A 47 27.57 12.67 -24.73
C MET A 47 27.04 14.08 -24.50
N LEU A 48 25.71 14.20 -24.36
CA LEU A 48 25.04 15.36 -23.78
C LEU A 48 25.15 15.27 -22.24
N GLN A 49 25.94 16.14 -21.65
CA GLN A 49 26.25 16.15 -20.21
C GLN A 49 25.63 17.37 -19.54
N GLY A 50 25.30 17.23 -18.25
CA GLY A 50 24.81 18.35 -17.44
C GLY A 50 24.60 17.98 -15.97
N LYS A 51 24.13 18.96 -15.19
CA LYS A 51 23.74 18.77 -13.80
C LYS A 51 22.37 19.39 -13.54
N THR A 52 21.48 18.63 -12.92
CA THR A 52 20.19 19.15 -12.46
C THR A 52 20.35 19.88 -11.12
N VAL A 53 19.66 21.01 -10.96
CA VAL A 53 19.87 21.93 -9.81
C VAL A 53 18.57 22.43 -9.15
N SER A 54 17.41 21.92 -9.57
CA SER A 54 16.10 22.38 -9.10
C SER A 54 15.04 21.30 -9.31
N TRP A 55 13.81 21.61 -8.92
CA TRP A 55 12.69 20.67 -8.72
C TRP A 55 12.06 20.09 -10.00
N ASP A 56 12.26 20.70 -11.17
CA ASP A 56 11.68 20.23 -12.45
C ASP A 56 12.68 20.33 -13.61
N PRO A 57 13.78 19.55 -13.62
CA PRO A 57 14.78 19.59 -14.67
C PRO A 57 14.34 18.76 -15.88
N PHE A 58 14.23 19.40 -17.06
CA PHE A 58 13.82 18.69 -18.26
C PHE A 58 14.49 19.19 -19.54
N PHE A 59 14.54 18.30 -20.53
CA PHE A 59 14.83 18.60 -21.93
C PHE A 59 13.57 18.49 -22.78
N ARG A 60 13.47 19.29 -23.83
CA ARG A 60 12.37 19.24 -24.81
C ARG A 60 12.93 19.06 -26.22
N CYS A 61 12.37 18.11 -26.96
CA CYS A 61 12.63 17.89 -28.38
C CYS A 61 11.35 18.16 -29.18
N SER A 62 11.43 19.05 -30.17
CA SER A 62 10.27 19.52 -30.94
C SER A 62 10.43 19.27 -32.44
N ALA A 63 9.39 19.62 -33.21
CA ALA A 63 9.38 19.52 -34.68
C ALA A 63 9.56 18.08 -35.21
N LEU A 64 9.02 17.10 -34.46
CA LEU A 64 9.04 15.70 -34.87
C LEU A 64 7.89 15.37 -35.83
N ALA A 65 8.09 14.30 -36.61
CA ALA A 65 7.08 13.75 -37.51
C ALA A 65 7.18 12.22 -37.54
N ILE A 66 7.22 11.60 -36.36
CA ILE A 66 7.38 10.15 -36.20
C ILE A 66 5.98 9.52 -36.22
N PRO A 67 5.64 8.62 -37.17
CA PRO A 67 4.38 7.88 -37.11
C PRO A 67 4.28 7.13 -35.79
N ALA A 68 3.17 7.29 -35.07
CA ALA A 68 3.01 6.71 -33.74
C ALA A 68 2.42 5.30 -33.86
N LEU A 69 3.22 4.28 -33.58
CA LEU A 69 2.81 2.86 -33.64
C LEU A 69 3.09 2.15 -32.31
N SER A 70 2.32 1.10 -32.00
CA SER A 70 2.39 0.39 -30.71
C SER A 70 3.65 -0.46 -30.55
N GLY A 71 4.26 -0.90 -31.65
CA GLY A 71 5.52 -1.66 -31.66
C GLY A 71 6.77 -0.82 -31.46
N GLN A 72 6.63 0.47 -31.18
CA GLN A 72 7.76 1.40 -31.03
C GLN A 72 8.17 1.57 -29.57
N TYR A 73 9.46 1.76 -29.36
CA TYR A 73 10.06 1.96 -28.05
C TYR A 73 11.27 2.88 -28.14
N ILE A 74 11.69 3.45 -27.02
CA ILE A 74 12.84 4.34 -26.94
C ILE A 74 13.98 3.65 -26.22
N ARG A 75 15.19 3.76 -26.78
CA ARG A 75 16.43 3.46 -26.07
C ARG A 75 17.10 4.77 -25.66
N LEU A 76 17.27 4.94 -24.36
CA LEU A 76 18.04 6.01 -23.73
C LEU A 76 19.34 5.40 -23.21
N ARG A 77 20.47 5.73 -23.85
CA ARG A 77 21.79 5.25 -23.45
C ARG A 77 22.50 6.33 -22.65
N MET A 78 22.66 6.12 -21.36
CA MET A 78 23.15 7.17 -20.44
C MET A 78 23.95 6.62 -19.26
N GLU A 79 24.66 7.53 -18.59
CA GLU A 79 25.28 7.35 -17.28
C GLU A 79 24.73 8.36 -16.27
N ALA A 80 24.66 7.96 -15.00
CA ALA A 80 24.14 8.71 -13.87
C ALA A 80 24.92 8.41 -12.58
N ASP A 81 25.22 9.44 -11.79
CA ASP A 81 25.99 9.34 -10.55
C ASP A 81 25.14 9.00 -9.31
N VAL A 82 23.88 9.41 -9.31
CA VAL A 82 22.85 9.07 -8.33
C VAL A 82 21.74 8.27 -9.03
N SER A 83 20.96 7.49 -8.28
CA SER A 83 19.76 6.83 -8.81
C SER A 83 18.52 7.68 -8.56
N GLY A 84 17.54 7.60 -9.46
CA GLY A 84 16.28 8.31 -9.28
C GLY A 84 15.27 8.02 -10.39
N ARG A 85 14.13 8.68 -10.32
CA ARG A 85 13.00 8.47 -11.24
C ARG A 85 13.04 9.51 -12.35
N GLY A 86 13.10 9.06 -13.59
CA GLY A 86 12.90 9.87 -14.78
C GLY A 86 11.47 9.73 -15.32
N GLN A 87 11.08 10.66 -16.17
CA GLN A 87 9.81 10.63 -16.88
C GLN A 87 9.99 11.11 -18.31
N LEU A 88 9.36 10.43 -19.27
CA LEU A 88 9.33 10.85 -20.66
C LEU A 88 7.90 11.18 -21.05
N PHE A 89 7.65 12.44 -21.36
CA PHE A 89 6.39 12.87 -21.97
C PHE A 89 6.48 12.81 -23.49
N TRP A 90 5.34 12.53 -24.11
CA TRP A 90 5.19 12.47 -25.56
C TRP A 90 3.85 13.07 -25.97
N THR A 91 3.80 13.70 -27.14
CA THR A 91 2.55 14.29 -27.63
C THR A 91 2.53 14.42 -29.15
N GLY A 92 1.36 14.25 -29.73
CA GLY A 92 1.05 14.60 -31.12
C GLY A 92 0.64 16.07 -31.31
N ALA A 93 0.52 16.84 -30.23
CA ALA A 93 0.27 18.27 -30.30
C ALA A 93 1.58 19.07 -30.46
N SER A 94 1.50 20.25 -31.09
CA SER A 94 2.63 21.20 -31.20
C SER A 94 2.44 22.44 -30.33
N ASP A 95 1.26 22.61 -29.74
CA ASP A 95 0.83 23.74 -28.92
C ASP A 95 -0.24 23.29 -27.90
N GLY A 96 -0.73 24.22 -27.07
CA GLY A 96 -1.72 23.96 -26.02
C GLY A 96 -1.19 24.25 -24.61
N GLN A 97 -1.98 23.89 -23.59
CA GLN A 97 -1.56 24.00 -22.20
C GLN A 97 -0.28 23.18 -21.97
N TYR A 98 0.70 23.78 -21.30
CA TYR A 98 2.05 23.20 -21.10
C TYR A 98 2.74 22.74 -22.41
N GLY A 99 2.44 23.37 -23.55
CA GLY A 99 3.01 23.02 -24.84
C GLY A 99 2.45 21.73 -25.45
N GLY A 100 1.31 21.25 -24.97
CA GLY A 100 0.64 20.04 -25.45
C GLY A 100 1.01 18.76 -24.69
N PHE A 101 1.80 18.86 -23.62
CA PHE A 101 2.11 17.75 -22.73
C PHE A 101 1.04 17.58 -21.65
N GLU A 102 0.71 16.32 -21.34
CA GLU A 102 -0.25 15.92 -20.33
C GLU A 102 0.32 14.77 -19.49
N GLU A 103 0.05 14.73 -18.19
CA GLU A 103 0.58 13.71 -17.28
C GLU A 103 0.25 12.27 -17.72
N ARG A 104 -0.97 12.06 -18.24
CA ARG A 104 -1.40 10.76 -18.76
C ARG A 104 -0.66 10.30 -20.03
N LYS A 105 0.09 11.20 -20.68
CA LYS A 105 0.87 10.93 -21.90
C LYS A 105 2.37 10.90 -21.56
N SER A 106 2.71 10.06 -20.60
CA SER A 106 4.08 9.94 -20.10
C SER A 106 4.45 8.50 -19.78
N THR A 107 5.75 8.23 -19.77
CA THR A 107 6.34 6.95 -19.41
C THR A 107 7.36 7.18 -18.31
N HIS A 108 7.11 6.63 -17.13
CA HIS A 108 8.02 6.71 -15.99
C HIS A 108 9.05 5.59 -16.05
N PHE A 109 10.27 5.88 -15.58
CA PHE A 109 11.34 4.90 -15.54
C PHE A 109 12.32 5.18 -14.40
N GLN A 110 13.11 4.16 -14.06
CA GLN A 110 14.18 4.26 -13.07
C GLN A 110 15.51 4.44 -13.78
N ILE A 111 16.30 5.39 -13.30
CA ILE A 111 17.68 5.61 -13.69
C ILE A 111 18.54 5.07 -12.53
N PRO A 112 19.23 3.92 -12.68
CA PRO A 112 20.13 3.41 -11.66
C PRO A 112 21.41 4.24 -11.59
N VAL A 113 22.17 4.13 -10.49
CA VAL A 113 23.59 4.52 -10.51
C VAL A 113 24.31 3.59 -11.47
N THR A 114 25.08 4.15 -12.39
CA THR A 114 25.76 3.39 -13.44
C THR A 114 27.27 3.52 -13.34
N ASP A 115 27.99 2.41 -13.55
CA ASP A 115 29.44 2.42 -13.78
C ASP A 115 29.70 2.45 -15.30
N GLY A 116 29.49 3.63 -15.91
CA GLY A 116 29.54 3.85 -17.36
C GLY A 116 28.16 3.82 -18.05
N LEU A 117 28.15 3.78 -19.39
CA LEU A 117 26.92 3.86 -20.19
C LEU A 117 26.07 2.58 -20.10
N GLU A 118 24.79 2.75 -19.74
CA GLU A 118 23.78 1.69 -19.71
C GLU A 118 22.59 2.04 -20.63
N ASP A 119 21.91 1.00 -21.14
CA ASP A 119 20.70 1.16 -21.96
C ASP A 119 19.43 1.08 -21.09
N ILE A 120 18.61 2.13 -21.17
CA ILE A 120 17.28 2.20 -20.58
C ILE A 120 16.26 2.13 -21.72
N TYR A 121 15.32 1.17 -21.64
CA TYR A 121 14.28 0.97 -22.64
C TYR A 121 12.93 1.46 -22.13
N LEU A 122 12.26 2.32 -22.91
CA LEU A 122 10.97 2.94 -22.57
C LEU A 122 9.92 2.54 -23.59
N PHE A 123 8.73 2.12 -23.12
CA PHE A 123 7.63 1.68 -23.97
C PHE A 123 6.47 2.68 -23.87
N PRO A 124 6.39 3.65 -24.79
CA PRO A 124 5.42 4.73 -24.70
C PRO A 124 3.99 4.31 -25.04
N PHE A 125 3.79 3.28 -25.88
CA PHE A 125 2.46 2.88 -26.37
C PHE A 125 1.60 4.08 -26.81
N TRP A 126 2.18 4.90 -27.68
CA TRP A 126 1.65 6.19 -28.10
C TRP A 126 0.80 6.14 -29.37
N GLN A 127 0.38 4.95 -29.82
CA GLN A 127 -0.33 4.73 -31.08
C GLN A 127 -1.56 5.62 -31.29
N THR A 128 -2.20 6.05 -30.20
CA THR A 128 -3.39 6.91 -30.24
C THR A 128 -3.10 8.36 -30.65
N GLU A 129 -1.83 8.79 -30.63
CA GLU A 129 -1.43 10.13 -31.09
C GLU A 129 -1.39 10.24 -32.62
N GLY A 130 -1.29 9.11 -33.34
CA GLY A 130 -1.11 9.05 -34.80
C GLY A 130 0.25 9.53 -35.31
N THR A 131 0.75 10.67 -34.83
CA THR A 131 2.11 11.17 -35.13
C THR A 131 2.67 11.90 -33.92
N ILE A 132 3.86 11.51 -33.48
CA ILE A 132 4.60 12.21 -32.42
C ILE A 132 5.24 13.47 -32.97
N ARG A 133 4.96 14.59 -32.30
CA ARG A 133 5.44 15.93 -32.65
C ARG A 133 6.45 16.47 -31.67
N GLN A 134 6.34 16.09 -30.40
CA GLN A 134 7.25 16.54 -29.35
C GLN A 134 7.51 15.43 -28.32
N LEU A 135 8.72 15.46 -27.75
CA LEU A 135 9.14 14.67 -26.59
C LEU A 135 9.65 15.63 -25.50
N ARG A 136 9.43 15.29 -24.24
CA ARG A 136 10.03 15.99 -23.09
C ARG A 136 10.59 14.95 -22.13
N LEU A 137 11.88 15.03 -21.84
CA LEU A 137 12.62 14.12 -20.97
C LEU A 137 12.88 14.84 -19.64
N ASP A 138 12.22 14.37 -18.60
CA ASP A 138 12.31 14.90 -17.25
C ASP A 138 13.27 14.03 -16.46
N LEU A 139 14.20 14.70 -15.80
CA LEU A 139 15.16 14.14 -14.87
C LEU A 139 14.77 14.54 -13.44
N TYR A 140 15.56 14.15 -12.46
CA TYR A 140 15.31 14.46 -11.05
C TYR A 140 16.40 15.36 -10.48
N ASP A 141 16.10 16.02 -9.36
CA ASP A 141 17.00 16.98 -8.71
C ASP A 141 18.30 16.31 -8.20
N GLY A 142 19.41 17.04 -8.30
CA GLY A 142 20.73 16.62 -7.81
C GLY A 142 21.51 15.62 -8.69
N LEU A 143 21.03 15.31 -9.89
CA LEU A 143 21.65 14.37 -10.83
C LEU A 143 22.77 15.00 -11.65
N GLN A 144 23.93 14.34 -11.72
CA GLN A 144 24.93 14.54 -12.76
C GLN A 144 24.85 13.40 -13.77
N PHE A 145 24.70 13.74 -15.06
CA PHE A 145 24.42 12.76 -16.11
C PHE A 145 25.27 12.95 -17.37
N GLY A 146 25.38 11.89 -18.15
CA GLY A 146 25.86 11.89 -19.53
C GLY A 146 24.96 11.02 -20.42
N ILE A 147 24.32 11.61 -21.43
CA ILE A 147 23.46 10.88 -22.38
C ILE A 147 24.23 10.71 -23.70
N ALA A 148 24.57 9.47 -24.05
CA ALA A 148 25.26 9.16 -25.31
C ALA A 148 24.28 9.10 -26.49
N GLU A 149 23.08 8.56 -26.26
CA GLU A 149 22.11 8.35 -27.33
C GLU A 149 20.67 8.37 -26.83
N ILE A 150 19.78 8.95 -27.65
CA ILE A 150 18.34 8.70 -27.59
C ILE A 150 17.92 8.15 -28.95
N ALA A 151 17.23 7.01 -29.00
CA ALA A 151 16.77 6.41 -30.25
C ALA A 151 15.32 5.93 -30.15
N VAL A 152 14.51 6.25 -31.17
CA VAL A 152 13.19 5.66 -31.38
C VAL A 152 13.36 4.45 -32.30
N LEU A 153 13.00 3.29 -31.77
CA LEU A 153 13.14 1.99 -32.40
C LEU A 153 11.76 1.40 -32.68
N GLU A 154 11.66 0.57 -33.71
CA GLU A 154 10.42 -0.13 -34.07
C GLU A 154 10.68 -1.63 -34.17
N ASN A 155 9.86 -2.41 -33.47
CA ASN A 155 9.81 -3.86 -33.62
C ASN A 155 9.09 -4.22 -34.94
N LEU A 156 9.83 -4.81 -35.88
CA LEU A 156 9.32 -5.19 -37.21
C LEU A 156 8.73 -6.60 -37.25
N GLN A 157 8.60 -7.27 -36.10
CA GLN A 157 7.92 -8.56 -36.00
C GLN A 157 6.46 -8.42 -36.46
N SER A 158 5.99 -9.37 -37.27
CA SER A 158 4.57 -9.45 -37.62
C SER A 158 3.74 -9.84 -36.41
N ALA A 159 2.51 -9.33 -36.34
CA ALA A 159 1.56 -9.81 -35.36
C ALA A 159 1.30 -11.30 -35.54
N PRO A 160 1.26 -12.09 -34.44
CA PRO A 160 0.90 -13.50 -34.50
C PRO A 160 -0.55 -13.66 -34.97
N LEU A 161 -0.92 -14.87 -35.38
CA LEU A 161 -2.31 -15.17 -35.71
C LEU A 161 -3.17 -15.00 -34.44
N PRO A 162 -4.45 -14.59 -34.55
CA PRO A 162 -5.31 -14.37 -33.38
C PRO A 162 -5.50 -15.60 -32.47
N GLU A 163 -5.30 -16.81 -33.00
CA GLU A 163 -5.30 -18.07 -32.26
C GLU A 163 -3.98 -18.36 -31.52
N ASP A 164 -2.87 -17.78 -31.97
CA ASP A 164 -1.51 -18.00 -31.44
C ASP A 164 -1.28 -17.10 -30.22
N THR A 165 -1.93 -17.47 -29.13
CA THR A 165 -2.02 -16.67 -27.89
C THR A 165 -1.20 -17.23 -26.74
N ALA A 166 -0.30 -18.17 -26.99
CA ALA A 166 0.55 -18.79 -25.98
C ALA A 166 2.01 -18.81 -26.44
N TRP A 167 2.91 -18.42 -25.55
CA TRP A 167 4.35 -18.37 -25.80
C TRP A 167 5.10 -19.09 -24.69
N ALA A 168 5.98 -20.01 -25.08
CA ALA A 168 6.90 -20.69 -24.17
C ALA A 168 8.29 -20.04 -24.27
N PHE A 169 8.89 -19.77 -23.12
CA PHE A 169 10.22 -19.17 -23.01
C PHE A 169 11.28 -20.23 -22.75
N THR A 170 12.46 -20.05 -23.33
CA THR A 170 13.67 -20.79 -22.97
C THR A 170 14.20 -20.34 -21.61
N ASP A 171 15.16 -21.08 -21.04
CA ASP A 171 15.87 -20.65 -19.83
C ASP A 171 16.64 -19.33 -20.01
N SER A 172 16.97 -18.94 -21.26
CA SER A 172 17.57 -17.63 -21.60
C SER A 172 16.54 -16.50 -21.75
N GLY A 173 15.25 -16.80 -21.60
CA GLY A 173 14.17 -15.81 -21.74
C GLY A 173 13.75 -15.53 -23.18
N GLU A 174 14.13 -16.41 -24.13
CA GLU A 174 13.78 -16.24 -25.54
C GLU A 174 12.45 -16.94 -25.85
N ALA A 175 11.59 -16.29 -26.63
CA ALA A 175 10.37 -16.88 -27.19
C ALA A 175 10.15 -16.39 -28.63
N PRO A 176 9.47 -17.16 -29.50
CA PRO A 176 9.19 -16.75 -30.87
C PRO A 176 8.48 -15.39 -30.92
N GLY A 177 9.07 -14.42 -31.61
CA GLY A 177 8.50 -13.09 -31.77
C GLY A 177 8.82 -12.08 -30.67
N TRP A 178 9.23 -12.55 -29.50
CA TRP A 178 9.49 -11.71 -28.34
C TRP A 178 10.89 -11.07 -28.42
N LEU A 179 10.98 -9.79 -28.06
CA LEU A 179 12.26 -9.12 -27.86
C LEU A 179 12.72 -9.35 -26.42
N THR A 180 13.95 -9.83 -26.28
CA THR A 180 14.63 -9.99 -24.99
C THR A 180 15.64 -8.86 -24.83
N LEU A 181 15.37 -7.93 -23.90
CA LEU A 181 16.19 -6.74 -23.65
C LEU A 181 16.78 -6.79 -22.23
N ASN A 182 17.84 -6.01 -22.00
CA ASN A 182 18.51 -5.89 -20.69
C ASN A 182 18.81 -7.22 -19.99
N ARG A 183 19.44 -8.16 -20.73
CA ARG A 183 19.81 -9.49 -20.22
C ARG A 183 18.59 -10.25 -19.67
N ALA A 184 17.47 -10.21 -20.40
CA ALA A 184 16.19 -10.83 -20.07
C ALA A 184 15.47 -10.21 -18.85
N SER A 185 15.82 -9.00 -18.44
CA SER A 185 15.02 -8.24 -17.46
C SER A 185 13.78 -7.61 -18.09
N LEU A 186 13.73 -7.49 -19.42
CA LEU A 186 12.60 -6.97 -20.18
C LEU A 186 12.25 -7.96 -21.31
N LEU A 187 11.05 -8.52 -21.24
CA LEU A 187 10.50 -9.41 -22.26
C LEU A 187 9.33 -8.70 -22.93
N VAL A 188 9.44 -8.38 -24.21
CA VAL A 188 8.45 -7.56 -24.94
C VAL A 188 7.80 -8.41 -26.02
N SER A 189 6.48 -8.43 -26.08
CA SER A 189 5.74 -9.18 -27.09
C SER A 189 6.03 -8.64 -28.50
N PRO A 190 5.80 -9.45 -29.55
CA PRO A 190 5.56 -8.87 -30.87
C PRO A 190 4.36 -7.90 -30.82
N PRO A 191 4.18 -7.00 -31.81
CA PRO A 191 2.93 -6.27 -31.99
C PRO A 191 1.74 -7.23 -31.97
N LEU A 192 0.64 -6.86 -31.31
CA LEU A 192 -0.54 -7.70 -31.18
C LEU A 192 -1.75 -7.08 -31.87
N GLU A 193 -2.70 -7.92 -32.28
CA GLU A 193 -4.02 -7.51 -32.77
C GLU A 193 -5.13 -8.41 -32.18
N ILE A 194 -5.12 -8.58 -30.86
CA ILE A 194 -5.97 -9.57 -30.17
C ILE A 194 -7.19 -8.88 -29.56
N ALA A 195 -8.40 -9.33 -29.87
CA ALA A 195 -9.63 -8.75 -29.34
C ALA A 195 -9.77 -9.03 -27.83
N THR A 196 -9.86 -7.96 -27.02
CA THR A 196 -9.83 -8.07 -25.55
C THR A 196 -11.12 -8.65 -24.96
N ASP A 197 -12.23 -8.59 -25.68
CA ASP A 197 -13.51 -9.19 -25.30
C ASP A 197 -13.50 -10.72 -25.32
N LYS A 198 -12.60 -11.31 -26.12
CA LYS A 198 -12.40 -12.77 -26.24
C LYS A 198 -11.35 -13.32 -25.29
N MET A 199 -10.37 -12.51 -24.90
CA MET A 199 -9.26 -12.91 -24.04
C MET A 199 -9.27 -12.06 -22.78
N LYS A 200 -9.71 -12.64 -21.67
CA LYS A 200 -9.91 -11.92 -20.39
C LYS A 200 -8.79 -12.16 -19.40
N TRP A 201 -8.02 -13.23 -19.60
CA TRP A 201 -6.98 -13.69 -18.70
C TRP A 201 -5.61 -13.61 -19.36
N VAL A 202 -4.61 -13.21 -18.58
CA VAL A 202 -3.19 -13.46 -18.85
C VAL A 202 -2.75 -14.52 -17.85
N ILE A 203 -2.25 -15.65 -18.34
CA ILE A 203 -1.73 -16.74 -17.51
C ILE A 203 -0.22 -16.73 -17.65
N LEU A 204 0.47 -16.42 -16.56
CA LEU A 204 1.93 -16.37 -16.48
C LEU A 204 2.44 -17.60 -15.73
N GLU A 205 3.25 -18.44 -16.36
CA GLU A 205 3.93 -19.52 -15.68
C GLU A 205 5.37 -19.10 -15.35
N ALA A 206 5.68 -19.01 -14.05
CA ALA A 206 6.97 -18.52 -13.57
C ALA A 206 7.43 -19.27 -12.31
N SER A 207 8.75 -19.25 -12.05
CA SER A 207 9.33 -19.73 -10.80
C SER A 207 10.19 -18.65 -10.12
N ALA A 208 10.28 -18.74 -8.80
CA ALA A 208 11.03 -17.80 -7.98
C ALA A 208 11.70 -18.51 -6.79
N ARG A 209 12.97 -18.18 -6.54
CA ARG A 209 13.74 -18.72 -5.40
C ARG A 209 13.50 -17.99 -4.09
N ARG A 210 12.78 -16.88 -4.11
CA ARG A 210 12.37 -16.08 -2.96
C ARG A 210 11.09 -15.35 -3.32
N ASP A 211 10.34 -14.92 -2.30
CA ASP A 211 9.21 -14.02 -2.53
C ASP A 211 9.71 -12.76 -3.24
N CYS A 212 9.07 -12.43 -4.35
CA CYS A 212 9.42 -11.29 -5.18
C CYS A 212 8.23 -10.89 -6.04
N ALA A 213 8.42 -9.92 -6.93
CA ALA A 213 7.41 -9.51 -7.88
C ALA A 213 8.05 -9.22 -9.23
N LEU A 214 7.23 -9.23 -10.27
CA LEU A 214 7.53 -8.62 -11.55
C LEU A 214 6.34 -7.75 -11.97
N ASP A 215 6.54 -6.91 -12.97
CA ASP A 215 5.46 -6.10 -13.52
C ASP A 215 5.06 -6.62 -14.90
N LEU A 216 3.76 -6.83 -15.09
CA LEU A 216 3.13 -7.01 -16.39
C LEU A 216 2.61 -5.66 -16.86
N PHE A 217 2.94 -5.30 -18.09
CA PHE A 217 2.41 -4.14 -18.76
C PHE A 217 1.63 -4.53 -19.99
N TRP A 218 0.58 -3.78 -20.27
CA TRP A 218 -0.27 -4.02 -21.43
C TRP A 218 -0.85 -2.71 -21.97
N SER A 219 -1.14 -2.68 -23.28
CA SER A 219 -1.81 -1.55 -23.94
C SER A 219 -2.83 -2.04 -24.95
N THR A 220 -3.87 -1.23 -25.15
CA THR A 220 -4.87 -1.43 -26.20
C THR A 220 -4.81 -0.33 -27.25
N ASP A 221 -5.51 -0.53 -28.37
CA ASP A 221 -5.70 0.48 -29.42
C ASP A 221 -6.58 1.67 -28.97
N THR A 222 -7.25 1.56 -27.82
CA THR A 222 -8.15 2.59 -27.29
C THR A 222 -7.52 3.48 -26.23
N ILE A 223 -6.33 3.14 -25.71
CA ILE A 223 -5.67 3.90 -24.65
C ILE A 223 -4.32 4.47 -25.09
N ALA A 224 -3.94 5.55 -24.41
CA ALA A 224 -2.64 6.18 -24.55
C ALA A 224 -1.74 5.69 -23.40
N GLY A 225 -0.54 5.20 -23.70
CA GLY A 225 0.32 4.59 -22.69
C GLY A 225 -0.01 3.13 -22.40
N ALA A 226 0.66 2.56 -21.40
CA ALA A 226 0.41 1.22 -20.91
C ALA A 226 -0.24 1.24 -19.52
N GLN A 227 -1.05 0.23 -19.24
CA GLN A 227 -1.41 -0.13 -17.88
C GLN A 227 -0.35 -1.05 -17.29
N LYS A 228 -0.19 -1.00 -15.97
CA LYS A 228 0.73 -1.83 -15.20
C LYS A 228 -0.04 -2.66 -14.19
N GLU A 229 0.34 -3.92 -14.05
CA GLU A 229 -0.10 -4.81 -12.99
C GLU A 229 1.11 -5.54 -12.39
N THR A 230 1.24 -5.49 -11.06
CA THR A 230 2.34 -6.18 -10.36
C THR A 230 1.92 -7.62 -10.06
N VAL A 231 2.75 -8.57 -10.46
CA VAL A 231 2.54 -10.01 -10.26
C VAL A 231 3.47 -10.49 -9.15
N TYR A 232 2.88 -10.85 -8.01
CA TYR A 232 3.63 -11.41 -6.87
C TYR A 232 3.92 -12.88 -7.07
N LEU A 233 5.22 -13.20 -7.00
CA LEU A 233 5.71 -14.56 -7.13
C LEU A 233 6.12 -15.07 -5.75
N ARG A 234 5.48 -16.16 -5.33
CA ARG A 234 5.82 -16.84 -4.08
C ARG A 234 7.00 -17.76 -4.26
N HIS A 235 7.85 -17.82 -3.24
CA HIS A 235 8.93 -18.78 -3.14
C HIS A 235 8.39 -20.21 -3.32
N ASN A 236 9.04 -20.97 -4.21
CA ASN A 236 8.61 -22.32 -4.54
C ASN A 236 9.77 -23.26 -4.88
N ASP A 237 10.95 -23.02 -4.30
CA ASP A 237 12.18 -23.78 -4.55
C ASP A 237 12.54 -23.93 -6.05
N GLY A 238 12.06 -23.01 -6.90
CA GLY A 238 12.31 -23.00 -8.33
C GLY A 238 11.33 -23.82 -9.18
N ALA A 239 10.30 -24.43 -8.59
CA ALA A 239 9.21 -25.07 -9.33
C ALA A 239 8.38 -24.02 -10.09
N ALA A 240 7.88 -24.31 -11.27
CA ALA A 240 7.02 -23.35 -11.99
C ALA A 240 5.60 -23.36 -11.39
N ARG A 241 5.02 -22.17 -11.21
CA ARG A 241 3.60 -21.98 -10.83
C ARG A 241 2.92 -21.09 -11.85
N ARG A 242 1.60 -21.23 -11.96
CA ARG A 242 0.78 -20.35 -12.80
C ARG A 242 0.22 -19.23 -11.96
N TYR A 243 0.34 -18.02 -12.48
CA TYR A 243 -0.20 -16.80 -11.94
C TYR A 243 -1.28 -16.33 -12.90
N TYR A 244 -2.48 -16.18 -12.38
CA TYR A 244 -3.67 -15.81 -13.14
C TYR A 244 -3.93 -14.33 -12.95
N ILE A 245 -3.80 -13.59 -14.03
CA ILE A 245 -4.04 -12.16 -14.07
C ILE A 245 -5.32 -11.94 -14.88
N HIS A 246 -6.22 -11.07 -14.39
CA HIS A 246 -7.48 -10.77 -15.06
C HIS A 246 -7.56 -9.29 -15.45
N PRO A 247 -6.83 -8.87 -16.50
CA PRO A 247 -6.81 -7.46 -16.92
C PRO A 247 -8.19 -6.91 -17.30
N ALA A 248 -9.15 -7.79 -17.60
CA ALA A 248 -10.53 -7.43 -17.92
C ALA A 248 -11.29 -6.73 -16.78
N ASP A 249 -10.80 -6.79 -15.53
CA ASP A 249 -11.34 -5.98 -14.43
C ASP A 249 -11.00 -4.49 -14.59
N SER A 250 -9.97 -4.17 -15.39
CA SER A 250 -9.64 -2.79 -15.73
C SER A 250 -10.60 -2.24 -16.77
N ARG A 251 -11.14 -1.05 -16.50
CA ARG A 251 -11.93 -0.28 -17.48
C ARG A 251 -11.19 0.00 -18.79
N PHE A 252 -9.85 -0.13 -18.80
CA PHE A 252 -8.99 0.13 -19.95
C PHE A 252 -8.80 -1.10 -20.86
N TRP A 253 -9.30 -2.29 -20.47
CA TRP A 253 -9.20 -3.53 -21.26
C TRP A 253 -10.25 -3.61 -22.36
N GLN A 254 -10.20 -2.68 -23.32
CA GLN A 254 -11.19 -2.54 -24.38
C GLN A 254 -10.53 -2.45 -25.77
N GLY A 255 -11.22 -2.97 -26.78
CA GLY A 255 -10.76 -2.94 -28.17
C GLY A 255 -9.82 -4.10 -28.48
N LYS A 256 -8.66 -3.78 -29.03
CA LYS A 256 -7.60 -4.75 -29.35
C LYS A 256 -6.41 -4.53 -28.44
N LEU A 257 -5.90 -5.60 -27.85
CA LEU A 257 -4.59 -5.64 -27.22
C LEU A 257 -3.53 -5.46 -28.31
N VAL A 258 -2.68 -4.45 -28.15
CA VAL A 258 -1.65 -4.08 -29.13
C VAL A 258 -0.22 -4.42 -28.70
N GLY A 259 -0.03 -4.75 -27.42
CA GLY A 259 1.26 -5.24 -26.91
C GLY A 259 1.23 -5.57 -25.42
N LEU A 260 2.19 -6.39 -25.03
CA LEU A 260 2.48 -6.81 -23.66
C LEU A 260 3.98 -6.71 -23.40
N TYR A 261 4.39 -6.40 -22.18
CA TYR A 261 5.76 -6.66 -21.75
C TYR A 261 5.86 -7.00 -20.27
N LEU A 262 6.87 -7.81 -19.93
CA LEU A 262 7.23 -8.15 -18.56
C LEU A 262 8.49 -7.39 -18.17
N SER A 263 8.45 -6.71 -17.02
CA SER A 263 9.61 -6.11 -16.38
C SER A 263 9.97 -6.91 -15.14
N ILE A 264 11.11 -7.58 -15.21
CA ILE A 264 11.62 -8.50 -14.21
C ILE A 264 12.73 -7.77 -13.42
N PRO A 265 12.61 -7.61 -12.10
CA PRO A 265 13.64 -6.93 -11.33
C PRO A 265 15.00 -7.62 -11.48
N PRO A 266 16.09 -6.85 -11.60
CA PRO A 266 17.43 -7.43 -11.67
C PRO A 266 17.73 -8.26 -10.41
N ASN A 267 18.47 -9.36 -10.57
CA ASN A 267 18.85 -10.26 -9.47
C ASN A 267 17.66 -10.90 -8.71
N SER A 268 16.47 -10.95 -9.30
CA SER A 268 15.26 -11.50 -8.67
C SER A 268 15.22 -13.04 -8.58
N SER A 269 16.09 -13.75 -9.31
CA SER A 269 16.04 -15.22 -9.46
C SER A 269 14.72 -15.74 -10.03
N ILE A 270 14.02 -14.89 -10.79
CA ILE A 270 12.79 -15.22 -11.49
C ILE A 270 13.14 -15.92 -12.81
N SER A 271 12.39 -16.96 -13.15
CA SER A 271 12.42 -17.59 -14.48
C SER A 271 11.01 -17.65 -15.04
N ILE A 272 10.81 -17.11 -16.24
CA ILE A 272 9.55 -17.19 -16.96
C ILE A 272 9.55 -18.45 -17.82
N ARG A 273 8.49 -19.25 -17.71
CA ARG A 273 8.30 -20.49 -18.47
C ARG A 273 7.35 -20.31 -19.63
N SER A 274 6.23 -19.63 -19.39
CA SER A 274 5.28 -19.30 -20.44
C SER A 274 4.44 -18.10 -20.07
N ILE A 275 3.84 -17.48 -21.08
CA ILE A 275 2.75 -16.54 -20.95
C ILE A 275 1.67 -16.90 -21.97
N SER A 276 0.40 -16.82 -21.61
CA SER A 276 -0.70 -17.01 -22.54
C SER A 276 -1.87 -16.07 -22.27
N LEU A 277 -2.67 -15.84 -23.30
CA LEU A 277 -3.97 -15.14 -23.23
C LEU A 277 -5.09 -16.17 -23.35
N SER A 278 -6.12 -16.04 -22.50
CA SER A 278 -7.19 -17.03 -22.44
C SER A 278 -8.56 -16.38 -22.18
N PRO A 279 -9.67 -16.95 -22.69
CA PRO A 279 -11.03 -16.50 -22.35
C PRO A 279 -11.39 -16.73 -20.87
N GLU A 280 -10.84 -17.79 -20.27
CA GLU A 280 -11.11 -18.24 -18.90
C GLU A 280 -9.79 -18.57 -18.18
N ALA A 281 -9.83 -18.66 -16.84
CA ALA A 281 -8.71 -19.19 -16.08
C ALA A 281 -8.57 -20.69 -16.41
N ASP A 282 -7.59 -21.06 -17.24
CA ASP A 282 -7.38 -22.44 -17.69
C ASP A 282 -6.16 -23.09 -16.99
N GLY A 283 -6.14 -24.42 -16.89
CA GLY A 283 -5.08 -25.19 -16.25
C GLY A 283 -5.55 -26.07 -15.10
N PRO A 284 -4.62 -26.71 -14.36
CA PRO A 284 -4.98 -27.52 -13.21
C PRO A 284 -5.51 -26.64 -12.06
N PRO A 285 -6.36 -27.18 -11.17
CA PRO A 285 -6.69 -26.54 -9.90
C PRO A 285 -5.46 -26.45 -9.00
N GLU A 286 -5.38 -25.40 -8.18
CA GLU A 286 -4.36 -25.23 -7.13
C GLU A 286 -5.07 -24.81 -5.84
N LEU A 287 -5.25 -25.76 -4.92
CA LEU A 287 -5.84 -25.47 -3.61
C LEU A 287 -4.79 -24.88 -2.68
N GLU A 288 -5.03 -23.65 -2.25
CA GLU A 288 -4.20 -22.95 -1.29
C GLU A 288 -4.91 -22.82 0.04
N LEU A 289 -4.27 -23.28 1.10
CA LEU A 289 -4.72 -23.03 2.47
C LEU A 289 -4.24 -21.63 2.88
N THR A 290 -5.13 -20.64 2.78
CA THR A 290 -4.82 -19.23 3.04
C THR A 290 -4.81 -18.90 4.53
N TYR A 291 -5.54 -19.67 5.34
CA TYR A 291 -5.53 -19.56 6.79
C TYR A 291 -5.80 -20.90 7.47
N PHE A 292 -5.10 -21.20 8.57
CA PHE A 292 -5.43 -22.30 9.46
C PHE A 292 -5.05 -22.00 10.91
N GLY A 293 -6.05 -21.81 11.77
CA GLY A 293 -5.84 -21.44 13.16
C GLY A 293 -7.14 -21.23 13.93
N PHE A 294 -7.06 -20.50 15.04
CA PHE A 294 -8.24 -20.09 15.80
C PHE A 294 -9.10 -19.11 14.98
N GLU A 295 -10.41 -19.14 15.16
CA GLU A 295 -11.30 -18.14 14.55
C GLU A 295 -11.37 -16.85 15.38
N ASP A 296 -11.22 -16.96 16.70
CA ASP A 296 -11.39 -15.86 17.66
C ASP A 296 -10.10 -15.60 18.44
N ALA A 297 -9.84 -14.31 18.73
CA ALA A 297 -8.67 -13.90 19.48
C ALA A 297 -8.71 -14.35 20.96
N VAL A 298 -7.51 -14.56 21.53
CA VAL A 298 -7.28 -14.88 22.95
C VAL A 298 -8.09 -16.11 23.40
N SER A 299 -7.70 -17.26 22.87
CA SER A 299 -8.23 -18.57 23.22
C SER A 299 -7.74 -19.04 24.60
N ARG A 300 -8.61 -19.66 25.41
CA ARG A 300 -8.34 -19.98 26.83
C ARG A 300 -8.43 -21.47 27.12
N ALA A 301 -7.55 -21.97 27.98
CA ALA A 301 -7.66 -23.32 28.53
C ALA A 301 -9.02 -23.54 29.23
N GLY A 302 -9.61 -24.71 29.03
CA GLY A 302 -10.93 -25.10 29.55
C GLY A 302 -12.12 -24.50 28.79
N ARG A 303 -11.90 -23.68 27.75
CA ARG A 303 -12.95 -23.12 26.89
C ARG A 303 -12.97 -23.85 25.54
N PRO A 304 -14.14 -24.21 24.99
CA PRO A 304 -14.26 -24.61 23.60
C PRO A 304 -13.94 -23.42 22.68
N GLU A 305 -13.04 -23.62 21.74
CA GLU A 305 -12.54 -22.60 20.83
C GLU A 305 -12.78 -23.03 19.39
N LYS A 306 -13.24 -22.10 18.56
CA LYS A 306 -13.45 -22.37 17.14
C LYS A 306 -12.13 -22.30 16.39
N VAL A 307 -12.02 -23.14 15.37
CA VAL A 307 -10.90 -23.14 14.42
C VAL A 307 -11.43 -23.03 13.01
N LEU A 308 -10.71 -22.26 12.19
CA LEU A 308 -11.01 -22.00 10.79
C LEU A 308 -9.85 -22.51 9.93
N ALA A 309 -10.17 -23.28 8.90
CA ALA A 309 -9.31 -23.49 7.76
C ALA A 309 -9.96 -22.88 6.51
N GLN A 310 -9.32 -21.88 5.92
CA GLN A 310 -9.81 -21.21 4.72
C GLN A 310 -8.95 -21.63 3.53
N PHE A 311 -9.62 -22.10 2.48
CA PHE A 311 -9.02 -22.50 1.22
C PHE A 311 -9.41 -21.54 0.11
N THR A 312 -8.52 -21.34 -0.85
CA THR A 312 -8.79 -20.65 -2.13
C THR A 312 -8.32 -21.53 -3.27
N ASN A 313 -9.07 -21.60 -4.37
CA ASN A 313 -8.55 -22.18 -5.60
C ASN A 313 -7.80 -21.10 -6.40
N ALA A 314 -6.47 -21.13 -6.36
CA ALA A 314 -5.62 -20.23 -7.12
C ALA A 314 -5.37 -20.70 -8.56
N GLY A 315 -5.77 -21.94 -8.90
CA GLY A 315 -5.61 -22.53 -10.24
C GLY A 315 -6.78 -22.25 -11.17
N GLY A 316 -6.67 -22.68 -12.43
CA GLY A 316 -7.71 -22.46 -13.45
C GLY A 316 -8.83 -23.51 -13.43
N GLY A 317 -8.48 -24.76 -13.15
CA GLY A 317 -9.43 -25.88 -13.11
C GLY A 317 -10.27 -25.89 -11.84
N GLU A 318 -11.34 -26.68 -11.83
CA GLU A 318 -12.21 -26.81 -10.65
C GLU A 318 -11.55 -27.68 -9.57
N ALA A 319 -11.66 -27.24 -8.32
CA ALA A 319 -11.10 -27.92 -7.16
C ALA A 319 -12.20 -28.44 -6.22
N VAL A 320 -11.96 -29.57 -5.55
CA VAL A 320 -12.90 -30.14 -4.57
C VAL A 320 -12.19 -30.33 -3.24
N ILE A 321 -12.90 -30.04 -2.15
CA ILE A 321 -12.48 -30.31 -0.78
C ILE A 321 -13.50 -31.23 -0.14
N GLU A 322 -13.09 -32.45 0.16
CA GLU A 322 -13.94 -33.48 0.76
C GLU A 322 -13.19 -34.28 1.82
N ASN A 323 -13.91 -35.13 2.56
CA ASN A 323 -13.33 -36.06 3.55
C ASN A 323 -12.40 -35.36 4.57
N VAL A 324 -12.84 -34.19 5.05
CA VAL A 324 -12.04 -33.34 5.93
C VAL A 324 -12.04 -33.87 7.36
N ARG A 325 -10.87 -33.94 7.98
CA ARG A 325 -10.71 -34.31 9.39
C ARG A 325 -9.63 -33.47 10.08
N LEU A 326 -9.81 -33.33 11.39
CA LEU A 326 -8.86 -32.68 12.29
C LEU A 326 -8.23 -33.73 13.21
N ASP A 327 -6.93 -33.58 13.47
CA ASP A 327 -6.18 -34.39 14.43
C ASP A 327 -5.40 -33.49 15.39
N THR A 328 -5.21 -33.91 16.62
CA THR A 328 -4.74 -33.05 17.72
C THR A 328 -3.59 -33.68 18.48
N SER A 329 -2.64 -32.87 18.94
CA SER A 329 -1.62 -33.31 19.90
C SER A 329 -2.21 -33.69 21.26
N GLU A 330 -1.39 -34.32 22.11
CA GLU A 330 -1.77 -34.67 23.49
C GLU A 330 -2.28 -33.44 24.29
N GLY A 331 -3.33 -33.65 25.08
CA GLY A 331 -3.95 -32.60 25.92
C GLY A 331 -4.92 -31.68 25.19
N MET A 332 -5.20 -31.89 23.90
CA MET A 332 -6.24 -31.21 23.13
C MET A 332 -7.20 -32.24 22.51
N ARG A 333 -8.46 -31.85 22.30
CA ARG A 333 -9.48 -32.70 21.66
C ARG A 333 -10.37 -31.89 20.72
N VAL A 334 -10.78 -32.51 19.62
CA VAL A 334 -11.84 -32.00 18.73
C VAL A 334 -13.20 -32.25 19.38
N ARG A 335 -14.11 -31.28 19.27
CA ARG A 335 -15.48 -31.36 19.79
C ARG A 335 -16.48 -31.27 18.65
N GLY A 336 -17.35 -32.28 18.54
CA GLY A 336 -18.39 -32.32 17.50
C GLY A 336 -17.83 -32.72 16.14
N SER A 337 -18.62 -32.50 15.09
CA SER A 337 -18.22 -32.72 13.70
C SER A 337 -17.54 -31.47 13.13
N VAL A 338 -16.60 -31.67 12.22
CA VAL A 338 -16.11 -30.59 11.33
C VAL A 338 -17.22 -30.24 10.35
N SER A 339 -17.52 -28.96 10.19
CA SER A 339 -18.50 -28.45 9.22
C SER A 339 -17.79 -27.69 8.11
N SER A 340 -18.36 -27.71 6.92
CA SER A 340 -17.89 -26.93 5.78
C SER A 340 -19.04 -26.11 5.24
N ASP A 341 -18.76 -24.90 4.79
CA ASP A 341 -19.70 -24.06 4.06
C ASP A 341 -19.85 -24.50 2.59
N ALA A 342 -19.61 -25.79 2.32
CA ALA A 342 -19.26 -26.40 1.04
C ALA A 342 -20.01 -25.85 -0.18
N THR A 343 -19.25 -25.24 -1.08
CA THR A 343 -19.49 -25.43 -2.51
C THR A 343 -18.73 -26.69 -2.89
N PRO A 344 -19.37 -27.73 -3.45
CA PRO A 344 -18.69 -29.00 -3.77
C PRO A 344 -17.62 -28.84 -4.87
N LEU A 345 -17.49 -27.66 -5.46
CA LEU A 345 -16.66 -27.36 -6.60
C LEU A 345 -16.22 -25.89 -6.51
N LEU A 346 -14.94 -25.64 -6.30
CA LEU A 346 -14.33 -24.31 -6.24
C LEU A 346 -13.75 -23.96 -7.59
N ARG A 347 -14.24 -22.89 -8.20
CA ARG A 347 -13.65 -22.26 -9.38
C ARG A 347 -12.50 -21.35 -8.98
N HIS A 348 -11.75 -20.89 -9.98
CA HIS A 348 -10.67 -19.93 -9.77
C HIS A 348 -11.13 -18.74 -8.90
N GLY A 349 -10.37 -18.43 -7.85
CA GLY A 349 -10.63 -17.34 -6.91
C GLY A 349 -11.72 -17.62 -5.87
N GLU A 350 -12.48 -18.71 -6.00
CA GLU A 350 -13.49 -19.05 -5.00
C GLU A 350 -12.85 -19.62 -3.72
N THR A 351 -13.47 -19.27 -2.60
CA THR A 351 -13.02 -19.64 -1.25
C THR A 351 -13.94 -20.67 -0.60
N CYS A 352 -13.37 -21.58 0.18
CA CYS A 352 -14.12 -22.50 1.04
C CYS A 352 -13.63 -22.39 2.48
N GLU A 353 -14.56 -22.36 3.42
CA GLU A 353 -14.27 -22.37 4.84
C GLU A 353 -14.65 -23.71 5.47
N ILE A 354 -13.73 -24.23 6.27
CA ILE A 354 -13.91 -25.40 7.11
C ILE A 354 -13.83 -24.94 8.55
N HIS A 355 -14.86 -25.24 9.31
CA HIS A 355 -15.00 -24.86 10.71
C HIS A 355 -14.94 -26.08 11.61
N GLY A 356 -14.22 -25.95 12.72
CA GLY A 356 -14.13 -26.96 13.77
C GLY A 356 -14.19 -26.34 15.16
N THR A 357 -14.26 -27.18 16.17
CA THR A 357 -14.12 -26.74 17.57
C THR A 357 -13.11 -27.63 18.28
N VAL A 358 -12.17 -27.01 18.98
CA VAL A 358 -11.17 -27.67 19.81
C VAL A 358 -11.30 -27.22 21.26
N ILE A 359 -10.76 -28.01 22.18
CA ILE A 359 -10.62 -27.62 23.58
C ILE A 359 -9.36 -28.28 24.14
N SER A 360 -8.60 -27.51 24.91
CA SER A 360 -7.51 -28.02 25.75
C SER A 360 -7.83 -27.68 27.20
N ASP A 361 -7.59 -28.62 28.12
CA ASP A 361 -7.77 -28.37 29.56
C ASP A 361 -6.56 -27.62 30.16
N GLU A 362 -5.47 -27.49 29.40
CA GLU A 362 -4.22 -26.85 29.82
C GLU A 362 -3.88 -25.65 28.93
N ALA A 363 -3.14 -24.70 29.50
CA ALA A 363 -2.55 -23.61 28.74
C ALA A 363 -1.30 -24.07 27.98
N GLY A 364 -0.87 -23.27 27.01
CA GLY A 364 0.32 -23.49 26.20
C GLY A 364 0.02 -23.88 24.76
N ASP A 365 1.08 -24.17 24.03
CA ASP A 365 1.03 -24.46 22.60
C ASP A 365 0.60 -25.91 22.36
N LYS A 366 -0.38 -26.09 21.47
CA LYS A 366 -0.91 -27.39 21.03
C LYS A 366 -0.89 -27.46 19.51
N THR A 367 -0.54 -28.61 18.95
CA THR A 367 -0.51 -28.79 17.50
C THR A 367 -1.86 -29.29 17.02
N LEU A 368 -2.38 -28.67 15.96
CA LEU A 368 -3.56 -29.11 15.24
C LEU A 368 -3.17 -29.44 13.79
N SER A 369 -3.60 -30.60 13.32
CA SER A 369 -3.38 -31.06 11.95
C SER A 369 -4.72 -31.16 11.22
N LEU A 370 -4.74 -30.70 9.98
CA LEU A 370 -5.84 -30.79 9.04
C LEU A 370 -5.49 -31.80 7.94
N PHE A 371 -6.46 -32.61 7.56
CA PHE A 371 -6.37 -33.51 6.43
C PHE A 371 -7.63 -33.39 5.56
N TRP A 372 -7.46 -33.46 4.25
CA TRP A 372 -8.55 -33.41 3.28
C TRP A 372 -8.26 -34.33 2.08
N ASN A 373 -9.31 -34.62 1.30
CA ASN A 373 -9.28 -35.45 0.10
C ASN A 373 -8.62 -36.82 0.36
N ASN A 374 -9.11 -37.52 1.39
CA ASN A 374 -8.58 -38.82 1.82
C ASN A 374 -7.08 -38.77 2.17
N ASP A 375 -6.70 -37.77 2.96
CA ASP A 375 -5.33 -37.53 3.45
C ASP A 375 -4.28 -37.22 2.37
N THR A 376 -4.70 -36.90 1.14
CA THR A 376 -3.79 -36.44 0.08
C THR A 376 -3.31 -35.01 0.32
N GLY A 377 -4.15 -34.20 0.96
CA GLY A 377 -3.78 -32.89 1.47
C GLY A 377 -3.62 -32.91 2.98
N THR A 378 -2.57 -32.25 3.48
CA THR A 378 -2.33 -32.09 4.91
C THR A 378 -1.71 -30.73 5.23
N ALA A 379 -2.07 -30.19 6.40
CA ALA A 379 -1.49 -28.98 6.95
C ALA A 379 -1.46 -29.05 8.48
N GLY A 380 -0.51 -28.35 9.10
CA GLY A 380 -0.39 -28.25 10.55
C GLY A 380 -0.35 -26.79 11.00
N THR A 381 -0.87 -26.53 12.20
CA THR A 381 -0.78 -25.22 12.86
C THR A 381 -0.53 -25.39 14.36
N VAL A 382 -0.05 -24.33 15.00
CA VAL A 382 0.15 -24.27 16.45
C VAL A 382 -0.89 -23.33 17.03
N LEU A 383 -1.64 -23.85 18.01
CA LEU A 383 -2.68 -23.15 18.74
C LEU A 383 -2.22 -22.87 20.16
N SER A 384 -2.02 -21.59 20.49
CA SER A 384 -1.58 -21.16 21.81
C SER A 384 -2.78 -20.86 22.72
N PHE A 385 -3.03 -21.71 23.71
CA PHE A 385 -4.08 -21.50 24.71
C PHE A 385 -3.54 -20.67 25.89
N ALA A 386 -4.13 -19.51 26.16
CA ALA A 386 -3.81 -18.74 27.34
C ALA A 386 -4.38 -19.40 28.63
N PRO A 387 -3.85 -19.07 29.82
CA PRO A 387 -4.38 -19.58 31.09
C PRO A 387 -5.89 -19.35 31.22
N ALA A 388 -6.56 -20.31 31.85
CA ALA A 388 -8.01 -20.26 32.06
C ALA A 388 -8.39 -18.95 32.78
N LEU A 389 -9.32 -18.22 32.17
CA LEU A 389 -9.90 -17.00 32.72
C LEU A 389 -11.39 -17.02 32.40
N LYS A 390 -12.22 -17.09 33.43
CA LYS A 390 -13.67 -17.03 33.29
C LYS A 390 -14.25 -16.24 34.44
N GLU A 391 -14.72 -15.06 34.11
CA GLU A 391 -15.45 -14.17 34.99
C GLU A 391 -16.82 -13.85 34.39
N THR A 392 -17.65 -13.13 35.14
CA THR A 392 -18.96 -12.68 34.68
C THR A 392 -19.11 -11.22 35.05
N ALA A 393 -19.48 -10.39 34.07
CA ALA A 393 -19.84 -9.00 34.30
C ALA A 393 -21.15 -8.69 33.57
N ALA A 394 -21.94 -7.76 34.13
CA ALA A 394 -23.16 -7.27 33.49
C ALA A 394 -22.88 -6.27 32.36
N TYR A 395 -21.69 -5.69 32.35
CA TYR A 395 -21.24 -4.67 31.40
C TYR A 395 -19.71 -4.69 31.29
N VAL A 396 -19.14 -3.92 30.36
CA VAL A 396 -17.69 -3.69 30.27
C VAL A 396 -17.15 -3.26 31.64
N PRO A 397 -16.14 -3.96 32.22
CA PRO A 397 -15.57 -3.58 33.51
C PRO A 397 -14.95 -2.19 33.45
N GLN A 398 -15.03 -1.44 34.55
CA GLN A 398 -14.45 -0.10 34.63
C GLN A 398 -12.94 -0.13 34.28
N PRO A 399 -12.44 0.82 33.47
CA PRO A 399 -11.02 0.91 33.16
C PRO A 399 -10.17 1.24 34.39
N VAL A 400 -8.96 0.68 34.44
CA VAL A 400 -7.92 1.01 35.43
C VAL A 400 -6.70 1.58 34.70
N PRO A 401 -6.67 2.89 34.38
CA PRO A 401 -5.61 3.48 33.57
C PRO A 401 -4.21 3.22 34.13
N VAL A 402 -3.27 2.92 33.23
CA VAL A 402 -1.84 2.83 33.57
C VAL A 402 -1.22 4.19 33.29
N GLU A 403 -0.65 4.80 34.33
CA GLU A 403 0.12 6.03 34.16
C GLU A 403 1.39 5.78 33.34
N THR A 404 1.71 6.70 32.45
CA THR A 404 2.86 6.60 31.55
C THR A 404 3.86 7.73 31.77
N THR A 405 5.08 7.54 31.25
CA THR A 405 6.16 8.52 31.19
C THR A 405 6.03 9.50 30.01
N ARG A 406 5.10 9.24 29.10
CA ARG A 406 4.83 10.02 27.87
C ARG A 406 3.32 10.09 27.60
N SER A 407 2.89 11.16 26.93
CA SER A 407 1.57 11.22 26.29
C SER A 407 1.62 10.36 25.03
N ILE A 408 0.75 9.36 24.96
CA ILE A 408 0.68 8.43 23.82
C ILE A 408 -0.65 8.67 23.12
N LEU A 409 -0.56 9.22 21.92
CA LEU A 409 -1.69 9.45 21.02
C LEU A 409 -1.74 8.32 19.99
N ALA A 410 -2.90 8.05 19.41
CA ALA A 410 -3.06 7.00 18.42
C ALA A 410 -4.06 7.41 17.34
N TYR A 411 -3.72 7.29 16.05
CA TYR A 411 -4.71 7.46 14.98
C TYR A 411 -5.74 6.33 15.01
N TYR A 412 -7.01 6.70 14.84
CA TYR A 412 -8.15 5.79 14.89
C TYR A 412 -9.08 6.04 13.69
N PHE A 413 -9.30 5.00 12.90
CA PHE A 413 -10.14 5.02 11.70
C PHE A 413 -11.57 4.50 12.03
N PRO A 414 -12.62 5.35 11.96
CA PRO A 414 -13.99 4.96 12.26
C PRO A 414 -14.70 4.40 11.02
N GLY A 415 -14.19 3.30 10.47
CA GLY A 415 -14.64 2.76 9.18
C GLY A 415 -15.53 1.52 9.22
N TRP A 416 -15.91 0.98 10.38
CA TRP A 416 -16.34 -0.41 10.50
C TRP A 416 -17.78 -0.60 11.02
N GLU A 417 -18.70 0.25 10.61
CA GLU A 417 -20.11 0.26 11.05
C GLU A 417 -21.04 -0.70 10.30
N LYS A 418 -20.54 -1.47 9.34
CA LYS A 418 -21.35 -2.43 8.56
C LYS A 418 -20.67 -3.78 8.39
N ASN A 419 -21.47 -4.84 8.41
CA ASN A 419 -20.98 -6.21 8.22
C ASN A 419 -20.23 -6.41 6.89
N SER A 420 -20.75 -5.84 5.81
CA SER A 420 -20.16 -5.95 4.46
C SER A 420 -18.79 -5.30 4.34
N LYS A 421 -18.46 -4.32 5.20
CA LYS A 421 -17.12 -3.72 5.19
C LYS A 421 -16.05 -4.69 5.68
N TRP A 422 -16.41 -5.66 6.52
CA TRP A 422 -15.51 -6.70 7.00
C TRP A 422 -15.21 -7.80 5.98
N ASP A 423 -15.92 -7.84 4.83
CA ASP A 423 -15.72 -8.86 3.81
C ASP A 423 -14.29 -8.92 3.27
N CYS A 424 -13.64 -7.76 3.11
CA CYS A 424 -12.26 -7.70 2.64
C CYS A 424 -11.30 -8.41 3.62
N ILE A 425 -11.52 -8.25 4.92
CA ILE A 425 -10.73 -8.92 5.96
C ILE A 425 -11.08 -10.40 6.00
N ARG A 426 -12.37 -10.72 6.03
CA ARG A 426 -12.86 -12.11 6.14
C ARG A 426 -12.36 -12.98 5.00
N LYS A 427 -12.30 -12.45 3.77
CA LYS A 427 -11.91 -13.22 2.58
C LYS A 427 -10.39 -13.24 2.35
N THR A 428 -9.68 -12.19 2.74
CA THR A 428 -8.26 -12.03 2.37
C THR A 428 -7.30 -12.21 3.56
N ALA A 429 -7.71 -11.82 4.76
CA ALA A 429 -6.86 -11.86 5.95
C ALA A 429 -7.64 -12.17 7.25
N PRO A 430 -8.21 -13.39 7.39
CA PRO A 430 -8.98 -13.76 8.59
C PRO A 430 -8.21 -13.60 9.90
N VAL A 431 -6.87 -13.73 9.85
CA VAL A 431 -5.96 -13.53 10.99
C VAL A 431 -6.07 -12.14 11.63
N ARG A 432 -6.62 -11.15 10.92
CA ARG A 432 -6.81 -9.78 11.43
C ARG A 432 -8.08 -9.61 12.25
N LYS A 433 -8.91 -10.65 12.43
CA LYS A 433 -10.19 -10.51 13.15
C LYS A 433 -9.97 -9.83 14.51
N PRO A 434 -10.63 -8.69 14.80
CA PRO A 434 -10.51 -8.01 16.07
C PRO A 434 -10.99 -8.91 17.21
N LEU A 435 -10.49 -8.67 18.42
CA LEU A 435 -10.92 -9.38 19.62
C LEU A 435 -12.39 -9.10 19.97
N LEU A 436 -12.91 -7.95 19.53
CA LEU A 436 -14.34 -7.63 19.58
C LEU A 436 -15.19 -8.45 18.59
N GLY A 437 -14.58 -9.15 17.63
CA GLY A 437 -15.25 -9.75 16.48
C GLY A 437 -15.30 -8.82 15.27
N TYR A 438 -16.02 -9.19 14.22
CA TYR A 438 -16.42 -8.26 13.15
C TYR A 438 -17.53 -7.37 13.71
N TYR A 439 -17.14 -6.34 14.47
CA TYR A 439 -18.03 -5.54 15.30
C TYR A 439 -18.72 -4.42 14.52
N ASP A 440 -19.86 -3.98 15.05
CA ASP A 440 -20.49 -2.70 14.68
C ASP A 440 -19.91 -1.60 15.55
N GLU A 441 -19.11 -0.75 14.92
CA GLU A 441 -18.40 0.35 15.57
C GLU A 441 -19.32 1.43 16.15
N SER A 442 -20.60 1.47 15.77
CA SER A 442 -21.59 2.37 16.39
C SER A 442 -22.08 1.91 17.77
N ARG A 443 -21.72 0.69 18.21
CA ARG A 443 -22.12 0.15 19.50
C ARG A 443 -21.28 0.71 20.64
N VAL A 444 -21.97 1.28 21.63
CA VAL A 444 -21.37 1.91 22.82
C VAL A 444 -20.46 0.96 23.59
N GLU A 445 -20.84 -0.32 23.70
CA GLU A 445 -20.03 -1.35 24.37
C GLU A 445 -18.68 -1.59 23.68
N CYS A 446 -18.62 -1.48 22.36
CA CYS A 446 -17.36 -1.62 21.62
C CYS A 446 -16.43 -0.46 21.96
N VAL A 447 -16.96 0.76 21.98
CA VAL A 447 -16.20 1.96 22.38
C VAL A 447 -15.71 1.85 23.84
N ASP A 448 -16.54 1.37 24.77
CA ASP A 448 -16.12 1.18 26.17
C ASP A 448 -15.03 0.11 26.34
N TRP A 449 -15.04 -0.95 25.52
CA TRP A 449 -13.93 -1.90 25.46
C TRP A 449 -12.65 -1.28 24.90
N GLN A 450 -12.75 -0.52 23.82
CA GLN A 450 -11.62 0.18 23.21
C GLN A 450 -10.99 1.18 24.18
N ILE A 451 -11.81 1.98 24.87
CA ILE A 451 -11.36 2.89 25.94
C ILE A 451 -10.63 2.11 27.02
N LYS A 452 -11.22 1.02 27.52
CA LYS A 452 -10.61 0.18 28.55
C LYS A 452 -9.22 -0.29 28.13
N TRP A 453 -9.11 -0.90 26.96
CA TRP A 453 -7.83 -1.44 26.50
C TRP A 453 -6.81 -0.35 26.22
N ALA A 454 -7.23 0.78 25.66
CA ALA A 454 -6.34 1.91 25.40
C ALA A 454 -5.69 2.42 26.69
N VAL A 455 -6.50 2.79 27.69
CA VAL A 455 -5.98 3.43 28.91
C VAL A 455 -5.27 2.44 29.84
N GLU A 456 -5.66 1.17 29.86
CA GLU A 456 -4.98 0.10 30.61
C GLU A 456 -3.62 -0.29 30.00
N ASN A 457 -3.36 0.15 28.77
CA ASN A 457 -2.10 -0.07 28.07
C ASN A 457 -1.35 1.24 27.73
N GLY A 458 -1.78 2.36 28.30
CA GLY A 458 -1.06 3.63 28.28
C GLY A 458 -1.39 4.56 27.11
N ILE A 459 -2.32 4.19 26.21
CA ILE A 459 -2.83 5.11 25.19
C ILE A 459 -3.77 6.10 25.88
N SER A 460 -3.44 7.39 25.76
CA SER A 460 -4.13 8.48 26.45
C SER A 460 -5.13 9.23 25.57
N CYS A 461 -4.99 9.14 24.25
CA CYS A 461 -5.84 9.85 23.31
C CYS A 461 -5.97 9.09 21.99
N PHE A 462 -7.18 9.10 21.42
CA PHE A 462 -7.36 8.79 20.01
C PHE A 462 -7.44 10.08 19.16
N LEU A 463 -6.70 10.10 18.07
CA LEU A 463 -6.79 11.07 16.99
C LEU A 463 -7.74 10.45 15.96
N VAL A 464 -9.01 10.79 16.07
CA VAL A 464 -10.08 10.08 15.34
C VAL A 464 -10.28 10.74 13.99
N ASP A 465 -10.28 9.94 12.93
CA ASP A 465 -10.53 10.44 11.59
C ASP A 465 -11.91 11.09 11.52
N TRP A 466 -11.93 12.28 10.95
CA TRP A 466 -13.10 13.12 10.83
C TRP A 466 -13.22 13.60 9.40
N TYR A 467 -14.43 13.53 8.84
CA TYR A 467 -14.66 13.76 7.42
C TYR A 467 -15.68 14.87 7.22
N TRP A 468 -15.28 15.85 6.40
CA TRP A 468 -16.15 16.92 5.93
C TRP A 468 -15.80 17.28 4.49
N CYS A 469 -16.81 17.40 3.65
CA CYS A 469 -16.68 17.88 2.28
C CYS A 469 -17.92 18.71 1.90
N GLN A 470 -17.75 20.02 1.72
CA GLN A 470 -18.78 20.95 1.25
C GLN A 470 -20.11 20.85 2.03
N GLY A 471 -20.04 20.96 3.36
CA GLY A 471 -21.21 20.90 4.23
C GLY A 471 -21.73 19.50 4.54
N ARG A 472 -21.00 18.44 4.18
CA ARG A 472 -21.41 17.05 4.42
C ARG A 472 -20.39 16.32 5.28
N GLU A 473 -20.89 15.68 6.34
CA GLU A 473 -20.12 14.81 7.21
C GLU A 473 -20.32 13.33 6.88
N HIS A 474 -19.29 12.52 7.14
CA HIS A 474 -19.30 11.07 6.96
C HIS A 474 -18.61 10.37 8.15
N LEU A 475 -18.93 9.09 8.38
CA LEU A 475 -18.30 8.24 9.40
C LEU A 475 -18.35 8.80 10.84
N LYS A 476 -19.42 9.51 11.21
CA LYS A 476 -19.60 10.12 12.53
C LYS A 476 -19.96 9.13 13.66
N HIS A 477 -20.30 7.89 13.32
CA HIS A 477 -20.92 6.92 14.24
C HIS A 477 -20.06 6.62 15.47
N TRP A 478 -18.73 6.57 15.34
CA TRP A 478 -17.85 6.34 16.49
C TRP A 478 -17.89 7.50 17.48
N PHE A 479 -17.85 8.76 17.00
CA PHE A 479 -18.00 9.93 17.88
C PHE A 479 -19.37 9.97 18.55
N GLU A 480 -20.43 9.59 17.83
CA GLU A 480 -21.78 9.49 18.40
C GLU A 480 -21.86 8.40 19.49
N ALA A 481 -21.23 7.25 19.28
CA ALA A 481 -21.13 6.19 20.27
C ALA A 481 -20.28 6.62 21.48
N TYR A 482 -19.13 7.27 21.24
CA TYR A 482 -18.25 7.81 22.27
C TYR A 482 -18.94 8.82 23.19
N ARG A 483 -19.77 9.72 22.62
CA ARG A 483 -20.58 10.65 23.43
C ARG A 483 -21.55 9.93 24.37
N ASN A 484 -21.95 8.71 24.05
CA ASN A 484 -22.85 7.90 24.89
C ASN A 484 -22.10 6.85 25.73
N ALA A 485 -20.78 6.69 25.53
CA ALA A 485 -19.95 5.71 26.22
C ALA A 485 -19.81 6.04 27.71
N LYS A 486 -19.91 4.99 28.52
CA LYS A 486 -19.91 5.10 29.99
C LYS A 486 -18.55 5.54 30.52
N TYR A 487 -17.48 5.16 29.83
CA TYR A 487 -16.11 5.43 30.22
C TYR A 487 -15.42 6.48 29.36
N ARG A 488 -16.17 7.22 28.53
CA ARG A 488 -15.61 8.22 27.59
C ARG A 488 -14.60 9.18 28.24
N ASP A 489 -14.86 9.59 29.48
CA ASP A 489 -14.02 10.58 30.18
C ASP A 489 -12.64 10.03 30.61
N TYR A 490 -12.38 8.72 30.45
CA TYR A 490 -11.07 8.12 30.67
C TYR A 490 -10.09 8.31 29.51
N LEU A 491 -10.59 8.43 28.28
CA LEU A 491 -9.77 8.50 27.06
C LEU A 491 -10.01 9.85 26.38
N GLN A 492 -8.95 10.58 26.10
CA GLN A 492 -9.08 11.84 25.37
C GLN A 492 -9.33 11.60 23.87
N VAL A 493 -9.91 12.58 23.20
CA VAL A 493 -10.11 12.55 21.75
C VAL A 493 -9.70 13.87 21.11
N ALA A 494 -9.12 13.80 19.91
CA ALA A 494 -8.91 14.96 19.04
C ALA A 494 -9.30 14.61 17.60
N ILE A 495 -9.58 15.65 16.82
CA ILE A 495 -9.91 15.50 15.41
C ILE A 495 -8.63 15.28 14.60
N MET A 496 -8.63 14.23 13.78
CA MET A 496 -7.79 14.11 12.61
C MET A 496 -8.66 14.35 11.37
N TRP A 497 -8.62 15.54 10.79
CA TRP A 497 -9.42 15.87 9.62
C TRP A 497 -8.81 15.21 8.38
N ALA A 498 -9.45 14.13 7.92
CA ALA A 498 -9.13 13.39 6.71
C ALA A 498 -9.59 14.15 5.44
N ASN A 499 -9.05 15.36 5.25
CA ASN A 499 -9.50 16.32 4.25
C ASN A 499 -8.85 16.15 2.86
N HIS A 500 -8.45 14.95 2.48
CA HIS A 500 -7.95 14.62 1.13
C HIS A 500 -9.09 14.58 0.10
N ASN A 501 -9.89 15.65 0.07
CA ASN A 501 -11.04 15.84 -0.79
C ASN A 501 -10.61 16.19 -2.23
N PRO A 502 -11.53 16.11 -3.21
CA PRO A 502 -11.30 16.67 -4.54
C PRO A 502 -10.96 18.18 -4.49
N PRO A 503 -10.22 18.71 -5.49
CA PRO A 503 -9.90 20.14 -5.56
C PRO A 503 -11.15 21.04 -5.58
N ASN A 504 -11.00 22.25 -5.06
CA ASN A 504 -12.04 23.29 -4.93
C ASN A 504 -13.18 22.94 -3.97
N THR A 505 -12.86 22.25 -2.87
CA THR A 505 -13.80 21.87 -1.81
C THR A 505 -13.59 22.64 -0.50
N HIS A 506 -12.50 23.39 -0.34
CA HIS A 506 -12.19 24.16 0.88
C HIS A 506 -12.39 25.68 0.71
N SER A 507 -13.61 26.14 0.40
CA SER A 507 -13.89 27.58 0.30
C SER A 507 -13.76 28.30 1.66
N ARG A 508 -13.63 29.63 1.67
CA ARG A 508 -13.65 30.41 2.94
C ARG A 508 -14.94 30.25 3.73
N GLU A 509 -16.07 30.06 3.05
CA GLU A 509 -17.35 29.78 3.70
C GLU A 509 -17.34 28.39 4.34
N ASP A 510 -16.87 27.39 3.61
CA ASP A 510 -16.78 26.02 4.11
C ASP A 510 -15.81 25.92 5.30
N TRP A 511 -14.66 26.60 5.23
CA TRP A 511 -13.69 26.67 6.32
C TRP A 511 -14.28 27.24 7.62
N ARG A 512 -15.13 28.28 7.53
CA ARG A 512 -15.85 28.83 8.69
C ARG A 512 -16.86 27.82 9.21
N ALA A 513 -17.62 27.17 8.33
CA ALA A 513 -18.60 26.16 8.73
C ALA A 513 -17.93 25.00 9.48
N VAL A 514 -16.82 24.50 8.95
CA VAL A 514 -15.99 23.46 9.60
C VAL A 514 -15.48 23.93 10.97
N THR A 515 -14.94 25.15 11.05
CA THR A 515 -14.44 25.69 12.33
C THR A 515 -15.56 25.81 13.35
N GLN A 516 -16.74 26.26 12.93
CA GLN A 516 -17.91 26.39 13.79
C GLN A 516 -18.37 25.01 14.29
N GLU A 517 -18.41 24.01 13.42
CA GLU A 517 -18.74 22.62 13.76
C GLU A 517 -17.80 22.08 14.85
N TRP A 518 -16.48 22.28 14.70
CA TRP A 518 -15.50 21.89 15.71
C TRP A 518 -15.74 22.56 17.06
N ILE A 519 -16.00 23.88 17.05
CA ILE A 519 -16.23 24.68 18.26
C ILE A 519 -17.48 24.19 18.99
N ASP A 520 -18.60 24.04 18.28
CA ASP A 520 -19.89 23.77 18.90
C ASP A 520 -19.99 22.32 19.40
N HIS A 521 -19.49 21.38 18.60
CA HIS A 521 -19.74 19.96 18.84
C HIS A 521 -18.55 19.25 19.47
N TYR A 522 -17.31 19.63 19.20
CA TYR A 522 -16.15 18.82 19.58
C TYR A 522 -15.32 19.44 20.71
N PHE A 523 -14.96 20.72 20.60
CA PHE A 523 -14.12 21.39 21.61
C PHE A 523 -14.79 21.52 22.99
N THR A 524 -16.12 21.35 23.03
CA THR A 524 -16.95 21.32 24.24
C THR A 524 -16.86 20.00 25.00
N LEU A 525 -16.25 18.95 24.44
CA LEU A 525 -16.00 17.71 25.17
C LEU A 525 -14.95 17.95 26.26
N ASP A 526 -15.27 17.57 27.50
CA ASP A 526 -14.33 17.69 28.64
C ASP A 526 -13.02 16.94 28.38
N SER A 527 -13.13 15.78 27.71
CA SER A 527 -12.06 14.91 27.28
C SER A 527 -11.40 15.32 25.95
N TYR A 528 -11.75 16.46 25.35
CA TYR A 528 -11.07 16.91 24.13
C TYR A 528 -9.59 17.20 24.38
N TYR A 529 -8.71 16.63 23.56
CA TYR A 529 -7.27 16.77 23.71
C TYR A 529 -6.81 18.17 23.36
N ARG A 530 -5.88 18.69 24.19
CA ARG A 530 -5.39 20.07 24.09
C ARG A 530 -3.87 20.08 24.08
N ILE A 531 -3.30 20.89 23.19
CA ILE A 531 -1.86 21.20 23.14
C ILE A 531 -1.70 22.66 23.59
N LYS A 532 -0.82 22.91 24.57
CA LYS A 532 -0.57 24.25 25.12
C LYS A 532 -1.87 24.98 25.54
N GLY A 533 -2.83 24.25 26.11
CA GLY A 533 -4.13 24.79 26.54
C GLY A 533 -5.19 24.95 25.44
N LYS A 534 -4.84 24.78 24.16
CA LYS A 534 -5.75 24.93 23.01
C LYS A 534 -6.26 23.59 22.50
N PRO A 535 -7.54 23.46 22.08
CA PRO A 535 -8.01 22.32 21.31
C PRO A 535 -7.09 22.01 20.13
N ALA A 536 -6.68 20.75 20.00
CA ALA A 536 -5.78 20.31 18.93
C ALA A 536 -6.56 19.75 17.74
N VAL A 537 -6.21 20.18 16.52
CA VAL A 537 -6.77 19.67 15.27
C VAL A 537 -5.63 19.24 14.35
N PHE A 538 -5.64 17.97 13.96
CA PHE A 538 -4.68 17.39 13.03
C PHE A 538 -5.28 17.44 11.62
N ILE A 539 -4.55 17.95 10.63
CA ILE A 539 -5.06 18.18 9.27
C ILE A 539 -4.27 17.32 8.29
N TRP A 540 -4.95 16.44 7.54
CA TRP A 540 -4.33 15.53 6.58
C TRP A 540 -3.69 16.25 5.38
N ASN A 541 -4.43 17.15 4.75
CA ASN A 541 -4.10 17.79 3.48
C ASN A 541 -4.06 19.32 3.61
N ALA A 542 -3.01 19.86 4.22
CA ALA A 542 -2.79 21.31 4.28
C ALA A 542 -2.59 21.92 2.88
N GLU A 543 -2.00 21.17 1.94
CA GLU A 543 -1.77 21.61 0.57
C GLU A 543 -3.09 21.84 -0.19
N GLY A 544 -4.06 20.93 -0.07
CA GLY A 544 -5.39 21.07 -0.67
C GLY A 544 -6.12 22.33 -0.19
N ILE A 545 -6.06 22.62 1.12
CA ILE A 545 -6.62 23.86 1.68
C ILE A 545 -5.93 25.09 1.08
N ARG A 546 -4.59 25.09 1.04
CA ARG A 546 -3.81 26.20 0.47
C ARG A 546 -4.15 26.44 -0.99
N HIS A 547 -4.22 25.37 -1.79
CA HIS A 547 -4.57 25.43 -3.20
C HIS A 547 -5.95 26.07 -3.39
N ASP A 548 -6.96 25.54 -2.71
CA ASP A 548 -8.36 25.96 -2.87
C ASP A 548 -8.63 27.39 -2.40
N LEU A 549 -7.87 27.86 -1.39
CA LEU A 549 -7.97 29.23 -0.90
C LEU A 549 -7.17 30.24 -1.73
N GLY A 550 -6.35 29.80 -2.68
CA GLY A 550 -5.56 30.69 -3.55
C GLY A 550 -4.18 31.04 -3.03
N GLY A 551 -3.60 30.23 -2.16
CA GLY A 551 -2.20 30.31 -1.71
C GLY A 551 -2.02 30.56 -0.22
N SER A 552 -0.75 30.54 0.23
CA SER A 552 -0.40 30.57 1.66
C SER A 552 -0.90 31.80 2.42
N ARG A 553 -1.01 32.96 1.77
CA ARG A 553 -1.54 34.17 2.41
C ARG A 553 -3.01 33.99 2.81
N GLU A 554 -3.82 33.41 1.93
CA GLU A 554 -5.25 33.22 2.19
C GLU A 554 -5.49 32.04 3.14
N SER A 555 -4.65 31.01 3.07
CA SER A 555 -4.60 29.94 4.09
C SER A 555 -4.29 30.50 5.48
N ALA A 556 -3.25 31.33 5.60
CA ALA A 556 -2.89 31.99 6.86
C ALA A 556 -4.03 32.84 7.42
N ALA A 557 -4.73 33.58 6.55
CA ALA A 557 -5.89 34.37 6.94
C ALA A 557 -7.09 33.50 7.37
N ALA A 558 -7.20 32.26 6.89
CA ALA A 558 -8.25 31.32 7.28
C ALA A 558 -7.97 30.72 8.65
N LEU A 559 -6.74 30.25 8.86
CA LEU A 559 -6.26 29.78 10.17
C LEU A 559 -6.38 30.88 11.24
N ALA A 560 -5.99 32.13 10.93
CA ALA A 560 -6.14 33.27 11.83
C ALA A 560 -7.61 33.57 12.18
N GLU A 561 -8.51 33.47 11.20
CA GLU A 561 -9.95 33.62 11.44
C GLU A 561 -10.47 32.54 12.40
N SER A 562 -10.03 31.28 12.25
CA SER A 562 -10.39 30.22 13.18
C SER A 562 -9.86 30.43 14.59
N GLN A 563 -8.67 31.04 14.74
CA GLN A 563 -8.16 31.46 16.05
C GLN A 563 -9.12 32.47 16.71
N ASP A 564 -9.61 33.45 15.95
CA ASP A 564 -10.52 34.48 16.47
C ASP A 564 -11.90 33.91 16.80
N MET A 565 -12.42 32.99 15.96
CA MET A 565 -13.66 32.26 16.24
C MET A 565 -13.57 31.46 17.54
N ALA A 566 -12.48 30.70 17.73
CA ALA A 566 -12.27 29.91 18.94
C ALA A 566 -12.14 30.80 20.19
N ARG A 567 -11.46 31.95 20.09
CA ARG A 567 -11.37 32.93 21.18
C ARG A 567 -12.72 33.55 21.51
N ALA A 568 -13.53 33.89 20.51
CA ALA A 568 -14.87 34.39 20.71
C ALA A 568 -15.78 33.36 21.42
N ALA A 569 -15.53 32.07 21.20
CA ALA A 569 -16.20 30.96 21.89
C ALA A 569 -15.63 30.65 23.29
N GLY A 570 -14.57 31.34 23.73
CA GLY A 570 -14.00 31.21 25.07
C GLY A 570 -12.77 30.29 25.18
N PHE A 571 -12.21 29.81 24.07
CA PHE A 571 -10.96 29.05 24.04
C PHE A 571 -9.74 29.98 23.87
N GLU A 572 -8.52 29.50 24.14
CA GLU A 572 -7.29 30.30 23.93
C GLU A 572 -6.91 30.46 22.43
N GLY A 573 -7.57 29.69 21.56
CA GLY A 573 -7.28 29.53 20.15
C GLY A 573 -7.40 28.06 19.75
N ILE A 574 -6.78 27.67 18.63
CA ILE A 574 -6.69 26.28 18.14
C ILE A 574 -5.22 25.95 17.93
N GLU A 575 -4.78 24.75 18.29
CA GLU A 575 -3.47 24.24 17.87
C GLU A 575 -3.65 23.39 16.60
N PHE A 576 -3.24 23.92 15.46
CA PHE A 576 -3.26 23.20 14.19
C PHE A 576 -1.97 22.42 13.98
N VAL A 577 -2.10 21.12 13.72
CA VAL A 577 -0.98 20.21 13.42
C VAL A 577 -1.17 19.66 12.01
N SER A 578 -0.21 19.89 11.11
CA SER A 578 -0.28 19.30 9.77
C SER A 578 0.25 17.88 9.78
N ILE A 579 -0.41 16.99 9.05
CA ILE A 579 0.18 15.71 8.64
C ILE A 579 0.92 15.97 7.32
N GLN A 580 2.17 15.50 7.24
CA GLN A 580 3.00 15.62 6.04
C GLN A 580 3.34 14.22 5.49
N LEU A 581 3.18 14.05 4.18
CA LEU A 581 3.63 12.85 3.47
C LEU A 581 5.16 12.92 3.22
N GLY A 582 5.64 14.09 2.75
CA GLY A 582 7.05 14.40 2.55
C GLY A 582 7.70 15.11 3.74
N ALA A 583 9.00 15.36 3.65
CA ALA A 583 9.76 16.14 4.62
C ALA A 583 10.72 17.10 3.90
N MET A 584 10.18 18.14 3.26
CA MET A 584 10.99 19.18 2.63
C MET A 584 11.02 20.46 3.46
N ARG A 585 12.18 21.15 3.52
CA ARG A 585 12.33 22.40 4.28
C ARG A 585 11.30 23.46 3.89
N HIS A 586 11.11 23.66 2.58
CA HIS A 586 10.18 24.67 2.08
C HIS A 586 8.72 24.38 2.49
N GLU A 587 8.32 23.11 2.60
CA GLU A 587 6.97 22.73 3.07
C GLU A 587 6.76 23.12 4.53
N VAL A 588 7.74 22.82 5.38
CA VAL A 588 7.71 23.18 6.81
C VAL A 588 7.69 24.70 7.00
N ASP A 589 8.50 25.43 6.22
CA ASP A 589 8.52 26.90 6.25
C ASP A 589 7.17 27.49 5.82
N MET A 590 6.50 26.89 4.82
CA MET A 590 5.14 27.29 4.42
C MET A 590 4.12 27.07 5.54
N LEU A 591 4.12 25.89 6.18
CA LEU A 591 3.21 25.60 7.30
C LEU A 591 3.39 26.61 8.44
N LYS A 592 4.63 26.93 8.78
CA LYS A 592 4.94 27.93 9.80
C LYS A 592 4.39 29.31 9.42
N ALA A 593 4.58 29.73 8.17
CA ALA A 593 4.08 31.01 7.66
C ALA A 593 2.53 31.07 7.64
N GLU A 594 1.87 29.93 7.48
CA GLU A 594 0.42 29.78 7.50
C GLU A 594 -0.16 29.79 8.92
N GLY A 595 0.64 29.49 9.94
CA GLY A 595 0.23 29.53 11.35
C GLY A 595 -0.05 28.16 11.96
N TYR A 596 0.44 27.07 11.35
CA TYR A 596 0.47 25.77 11.99
C TYR A 596 1.41 25.77 13.21
N GLY A 597 0.99 25.14 14.30
CA GLY A 597 1.76 25.03 15.54
C GLY A 597 2.72 23.84 15.55
N GLY A 598 2.47 22.84 14.71
CA GLY A 598 3.34 21.69 14.55
C GLY A 598 3.00 20.83 13.34
N HIS A 599 3.76 19.75 13.18
CA HIS A 599 3.51 18.73 12.18
C HIS A 599 3.91 17.33 12.64
N THR A 600 3.41 16.35 11.90
CA THR A 600 3.65 14.91 12.09
C THR A 600 3.52 14.21 10.73
N SER A 601 3.61 12.89 10.70
CA SER A 601 3.22 12.05 9.57
C SER A 601 2.05 11.13 9.94
N TYR A 602 1.43 10.51 8.91
CA TYR A 602 0.44 9.43 9.10
C TYR A 602 1.10 8.05 9.06
N HIS A 603 2.12 7.92 8.21
CA HIS A 603 3.04 6.80 8.14
C HIS A 603 4.49 7.27 8.16
N GLU A 604 5.39 6.46 8.70
CA GLU A 604 6.83 6.74 8.70
C GLU A 604 7.60 5.49 8.28
N TRP A 605 7.68 5.30 6.95
CA TRP A 605 8.28 4.12 6.36
C TRP A 605 9.81 4.20 6.23
N GLY A 606 10.40 5.36 6.51
CA GLY A 606 11.84 5.60 6.35
C GLY A 606 12.33 5.22 4.96
N ASN A 607 13.41 4.44 4.89
CA ASN A 607 14.00 3.95 3.62
C ASN A 607 13.51 2.54 3.24
N ALA A 608 12.49 2.00 3.92
CA ALA A 608 12.11 0.61 3.74
C ALA A 608 11.68 0.27 2.30
N LEU A 609 11.00 1.17 1.61
CA LEU A 609 10.62 0.99 0.20
C LEU A 609 11.82 1.11 -0.75
N GLU A 610 12.79 1.98 -0.45
CA GLU A 610 14.02 2.13 -1.24
C GLU A 610 14.92 0.87 -1.13
N LEU A 611 14.91 0.22 0.04
CA LEU A 611 15.67 -1.00 0.32
C LEU A 611 14.97 -2.28 -0.18
N ALA A 612 13.72 -2.17 -0.60
CA ALA A 612 12.91 -3.30 -1.01
C ALA A 612 13.42 -3.92 -2.32
N SER A 613 13.33 -5.25 -2.44
CA SER A 613 13.66 -5.96 -3.68
C SER A 613 12.62 -5.72 -4.80
N SER A 614 11.45 -5.20 -4.43
CA SER A 614 10.38 -4.73 -5.31
C SER A 614 9.73 -3.51 -4.64
N PRO A 615 9.34 -2.45 -5.37
CA PRO A 615 8.73 -1.24 -4.80
C PRO A 615 7.48 -1.47 -3.95
N ALA A 616 6.86 -2.66 -4.04
CA ALA A 616 5.65 -2.99 -3.31
C ALA A 616 5.84 -4.04 -2.20
N LEU A 617 7.06 -4.56 -1.98
CA LEU A 617 7.37 -5.56 -0.94
C LEU A 617 8.52 -5.09 -0.03
N ALA A 618 8.21 -4.22 0.92
CA ALA A 618 9.16 -3.80 1.94
C ALA A 618 9.19 -4.76 3.14
N ARG A 619 10.26 -4.69 3.92
CA ARG A 619 10.37 -5.42 5.19
C ARG A 619 10.05 -4.50 6.35
N PHE A 620 9.22 -4.98 7.28
CA PHE A 620 8.98 -4.26 8.54
C PHE A 620 10.29 -4.03 9.32
N SER A 621 11.26 -4.94 9.23
CA SER A 621 12.58 -4.76 9.86
C SER A 621 13.37 -3.56 9.31
N ASP A 622 13.25 -3.27 8.01
CA ASP A 622 13.95 -2.12 7.40
C ASP A 622 13.28 -0.81 7.81
N LEU A 623 11.96 -0.83 8.01
CA LEU A 623 11.22 0.26 8.61
C LEU A 623 11.66 0.51 10.05
N VAL A 624 11.73 -0.55 10.88
CA VAL A 624 12.18 -0.46 12.28
C VAL A 624 13.57 0.18 12.38
N ALA A 625 14.47 -0.17 11.45
CA ALA A 625 15.83 0.36 11.42
C ALA A 625 15.92 1.82 10.94
N SER A 626 15.08 2.22 9.98
CA SER A 626 15.17 3.53 9.32
C SER A 626 14.24 4.60 9.89
N GLY A 627 13.12 4.23 10.50
CA GLY A 627 12.15 5.17 11.10
C GLY A 627 12.77 6.19 12.06
N PRO A 628 13.58 5.78 13.06
CA PRO A 628 14.23 6.71 13.97
C PRO A 628 15.16 7.73 13.30
N ILE A 629 15.78 7.37 12.17
CA ILE A 629 16.63 8.29 11.38
C ILE A 629 15.75 9.39 10.77
N TYR A 630 14.56 9.03 10.29
CA TYR A 630 13.61 9.98 9.70
C TYR A 630 12.98 10.92 10.73
N TRP A 631 12.76 10.47 11.96
CA TRP A 631 12.35 11.35 13.05
C TRP A 631 13.38 12.46 13.32
N GLU A 632 14.68 12.14 13.24
CA GLU A 632 15.76 13.13 13.38
C GLU A 632 15.81 14.07 12.17
N LYS A 633 15.67 13.54 10.95
CA LYS A 633 15.61 14.36 9.72
C LYS A 633 14.45 15.36 9.77
N ARG A 634 13.23 14.89 10.04
CA ARG A 634 12.03 15.75 10.14
C ARG A 634 12.20 16.81 11.23
N ARG A 635 12.68 16.43 12.41
CA ARG A 635 12.94 17.38 13.49
C ARG A 635 13.95 18.45 13.11
N ALA A 636 15.04 18.10 12.44
CA ALA A 636 16.01 19.07 11.96
C ALA A 636 15.42 20.10 10.98
N LEU A 637 14.34 19.75 10.28
CA LEU A 637 13.60 20.65 9.39
C LEU A 637 12.60 21.55 10.12
N SER A 638 12.20 21.20 11.34
CA SER A 638 11.05 21.74 12.08
C SER A 638 11.30 23.05 12.83
N ASP A 639 12.25 23.88 12.40
CA ASP A 639 12.62 25.05 13.19
C ASP A 639 11.46 26.07 13.34
N GLY A 640 10.99 26.23 14.58
CA GLY A 640 9.92 27.16 14.95
C GLY A 640 8.49 26.62 14.86
N ILE A 641 8.30 25.32 14.64
CA ILE A 641 7.03 24.60 14.88
C ILE A 641 7.34 23.24 15.55
N ASP A 642 6.39 22.65 16.27
CA ASP A 642 6.64 21.37 16.94
C ASP A 642 6.64 20.19 15.94
N TYR A 643 7.46 19.17 16.21
CA TYR A 643 7.41 17.89 15.51
C TYR A 643 7.04 16.76 16.46
N TYR A 644 6.02 16.00 16.09
CA TYR A 644 5.53 14.84 16.84
C TYR A 644 5.96 13.57 16.11
N PRO A 645 6.82 12.71 16.70
CA PRO A 645 7.27 11.49 16.04
C PRO A 645 6.14 10.45 15.97
N LEU A 646 6.00 9.83 14.80
CA LEU A 646 5.09 8.72 14.57
C LEU A 646 5.81 7.38 14.73
N VAL A 647 5.25 6.51 15.57
CA VAL A 647 5.60 5.10 15.67
C VAL A 647 4.66 4.30 14.77
N GLU A 648 5.24 3.71 13.74
CA GLU A 648 4.52 2.90 12.75
C GLU A 648 3.96 1.61 13.35
N THR A 649 2.80 1.21 12.85
CA THR A 649 2.09 -0.01 13.26
C THR A 649 2.12 -1.12 12.20
N GLY A 650 2.51 -0.79 10.97
CA GLY A 650 2.67 -1.73 9.86
C GLY A 650 1.83 -1.31 8.66
N TRP A 651 1.98 -2.01 7.55
CA TRP A 651 1.19 -1.74 6.35
C TRP A 651 1.11 -3.00 5.48
N ASP A 652 -0.08 -3.41 5.11
CA ASP A 652 -0.38 -4.52 4.21
C ASP A 652 -1.82 -4.35 3.69
N SER A 653 -1.94 -3.57 2.62
CA SER A 653 -3.23 -3.15 2.06
C SER A 653 -3.83 -4.17 1.08
N ARG A 654 -3.40 -5.44 1.13
CA ARG A 654 -3.92 -6.52 0.27
C ARG A 654 -5.44 -6.70 0.36
N PRO A 655 -6.10 -6.56 1.54
CA PRO A 655 -7.56 -6.59 1.59
C PRO A 655 -8.25 -5.55 0.70
N TRP A 656 -7.64 -4.37 0.48
CA TRP A 656 -8.20 -3.33 -0.38
C TRP A 656 -7.78 -3.43 -1.85
N HIS A 657 -6.53 -3.82 -2.09
CA HIS A 657 -5.89 -3.65 -3.40
C HIS A 657 -5.39 -4.96 -4.02
N GLY A 658 -5.64 -6.11 -3.37
CA GLY A 658 -5.20 -7.41 -3.83
C GLY A 658 -3.70 -7.43 -4.15
N ASN A 659 -3.34 -7.97 -5.31
CA ASN A 659 -1.95 -8.07 -5.77
C ASN A 659 -1.32 -6.74 -6.21
N SER A 660 -2.04 -5.62 -6.17
CA SER A 660 -1.45 -4.29 -6.40
C SER A 660 -1.04 -3.56 -5.12
N ALA A 661 -1.34 -4.16 -3.95
CA ALA A 661 -1.04 -3.57 -2.65
C ALA A 661 0.46 -3.43 -2.39
N THR A 662 0.86 -2.35 -1.72
CA THR A 662 2.16 -2.29 -1.02
C THR A 662 2.07 -3.08 0.28
N VAL A 663 3.11 -3.85 0.63
CA VAL A 663 3.14 -4.72 1.79
C VAL A 663 4.48 -4.60 2.53
N PHE A 664 4.39 -4.48 3.86
CA PHE A 664 5.51 -4.51 4.80
C PHE A 664 5.49 -5.83 5.56
N HIS A 665 6.17 -6.83 5.01
CA HIS A 665 6.12 -8.19 5.55
C HIS A 665 7.04 -8.36 6.77
N GLY A 666 6.77 -9.42 7.55
CA GLY A 666 7.58 -9.79 8.71
C GLY A 666 7.39 -8.87 9.92
N ARG A 667 6.20 -8.28 10.08
CA ARG A 667 5.85 -7.54 11.30
C ARG A 667 5.85 -8.46 12.52
N THR A 668 6.47 -8.02 13.60
CA THR A 668 6.54 -8.76 14.88
C THR A 668 6.36 -7.83 16.07
N VAL A 669 5.94 -8.40 17.21
CA VAL A 669 5.81 -7.68 18.48
C VAL A 669 7.17 -7.16 18.95
N GLU A 670 8.25 -7.90 18.72
CA GLU A 670 9.62 -7.49 19.05
C GLU A 670 10.06 -6.27 18.24
N GLY A 671 9.74 -6.24 16.94
CA GLY A 671 10.02 -5.11 16.06
C GLY A 671 9.27 -3.85 16.49
N PHE A 672 7.98 -3.99 16.80
CA PHE A 672 7.18 -2.88 17.34
C PHE A 672 7.70 -2.40 18.70
N THR A 673 8.07 -3.32 19.59
CA THR A 673 8.72 -3.00 20.89
C THR A 673 10.03 -2.24 20.70
N ALA A 674 10.82 -2.57 19.69
CA ALA A 674 12.06 -1.87 19.38
C ALA A 674 11.78 -0.42 18.93
N LEU A 675 10.76 -0.19 18.08
CA LEU A 675 10.33 1.15 17.70
C LEU A 675 9.84 1.97 18.90
N LEU A 676 9.02 1.38 19.79
CA LEU A 676 8.55 2.06 21.00
C LEU A 676 9.71 2.49 21.91
N LYS A 677 10.72 1.62 22.11
CA LYS A 677 11.93 1.96 22.86
C LYS A 677 12.71 3.09 22.18
N ALA A 678 12.88 3.02 20.86
CA ALA A 678 13.54 4.07 20.10
C ALA A 678 12.80 5.41 20.23
N ALA A 679 11.46 5.41 20.23
CA ALA A 679 10.64 6.60 20.39
C ALA A 679 10.76 7.19 21.80
N ARG A 680 10.82 6.36 22.84
CA ARG A 680 11.11 6.79 24.21
C ARG A 680 12.47 7.49 24.29
N ASP A 681 13.51 6.86 23.75
CA ASP A 681 14.87 7.37 23.78
C ASP A 681 15.00 8.66 22.94
N TYR A 682 14.31 8.73 21.80
CA TYR A 682 14.17 9.96 21.01
C TYR A 682 13.56 11.09 21.84
N CYS A 683 12.46 10.79 22.54
CA CYS A 683 11.79 11.76 23.39
C CYS A 683 12.69 12.27 24.52
N ASP A 684 13.45 11.38 25.17
CA ASP A 684 14.41 11.74 26.23
C ASP A 684 15.50 12.70 25.70
N ARG A 685 16.08 12.42 24.53
CA ARG A 685 17.11 13.27 23.91
C ARG A 685 16.60 14.67 23.59
N HIS A 686 15.34 14.77 23.23
CA HIS A 686 14.73 15.95 22.63
C HIS A 686 13.78 16.71 23.55
N ASN A 687 13.67 16.28 24.81
CA ASN A 687 12.71 16.78 25.79
C ASN A 687 11.28 16.86 25.21
N GLN A 688 10.92 15.84 24.42
CA GLN A 688 9.59 15.69 23.83
C GLN A 688 8.76 14.78 24.75
N ASN A 689 7.49 15.12 24.96
CA ASN A 689 6.61 14.39 25.86
C ASN A 689 5.55 13.55 25.15
N THR A 690 5.38 13.78 23.84
CA THR A 690 4.31 13.18 23.05
C THR A 690 4.87 12.30 21.95
N ILE A 691 4.27 11.12 21.78
CA ILE A 691 4.44 10.27 20.60
C ILE A 691 3.06 9.99 20.00
N ILE A 692 3.02 9.74 18.70
CA ILE A 692 1.82 9.30 17.99
C ILE A 692 2.06 7.88 17.52
N LEU A 693 1.12 6.98 17.76
CA LEU A 693 1.07 5.67 17.12
C LEU A 693 0.15 5.77 15.92
N GLY A 694 0.41 5.05 14.84
CA GLY A 694 -0.75 4.73 14.04
C GLY A 694 -0.54 4.05 12.72
N PRO A 695 -1.69 3.78 12.08
CA PRO A 695 -3.03 3.70 12.71
C PRO A 695 -3.25 2.47 13.61
N VAL A 696 -4.23 2.49 14.53
CA VAL A 696 -4.42 1.35 15.48
C VAL A 696 -5.46 0.32 15.06
N ASN A 697 -6.38 0.67 14.16
CA ASN A 697 -7.51 -0.17 13.76
C ASN A 697 -7.83 -0.06 12.25
N GLU A 698 -6.87 0.31 11.42
CA GLU A 698 -7.06 0.41 9.98
C GLU A 698 -6.86 -0.96 9.31
N TRP A 699 -7.77 -1.89 9.67
CA TRP A 699 -7.65 -3.32 9.41
C TRP A 699 -7.39 -3.65 7.94
N GLY A 700 -8.01 -2.92 7.01
CA GLY A 700 -7.89 -3.17 5.57
C GLY A 700 -6.56 -2.69 4.98
N GLU A 701 -5.96 -1.63 5.53
CA GLU A 701 -4.63 -1.15 5.13
C GLU A 701 -3.51 -1.95 5.80
N GLY A 702 -3.82 -2.72 6.84
CA GLY A 702 -2.84 -3.52 7.57
C GLY A 702 -2.13 -2.79 8.69
N SER A 703 -2.51 -1.53 8.95
CA SER A 703 -2.03 -0.68 10.03
C SER A 703 -2.95 -0.85 11.25
N TYR A 704 -2.65 -1.87 12.07
CA TYR A 704 -3.45 -2.21 13.24
C TYR A 704 -2.60 -2.75 14.38
N ILE A 705 -3.00 -2.39 15.59
CA ILE A 705 -2.49 -2.93 16.85
C ILE A 705 -3.59 -3.15 17.89
N GLU A 706 -4.83 -2.72 17.61
CA GLU A 706 -6.00 -3.05 18.44
C GLU A 706 -6.02 -4.58 18.67
N PRO A 707 -6.40 -5.05 19.88
CA PRO A 707 -6.35 -6.46 20.19
C PRO A 707 -7.07 -7.31 19.14
N CYS A 708 -6.38 -8.31 18.60
CA CYS A 708 -6.84 -9.11 17.47
C CYS A 708 -6.32 -10.55 17.55
N LEU A 709 -6.76 -11.36 16.59
CA LEU A 709 -6.38 -12.77 16.50
C LEU A 709 -4.87 -12.96 16.27
N GLU A 710 -4.22 -12.11 15.48
CA GLU A 710 -2.79 -12.22 15.18
C GLU A 710 -1.89 -12.02 16.42
N TYR A 711 -2.17 -10.99 17.24
CA TYR A 711 -1.26 -10.58 18.32
C TYR A 711 -1.86 -10.68 19.73
N GLY A 712 -3.14 -11.02 19.85
CA GLY A 712 -3.87 -10.91 21.11
C GLY A 712 -3.74 -9.49 21.67
N PHE A 713 -3.24 -9.35 22.90
CA PHE A 713 -2.95 -8.04 23.51
C PHE A 713 -1.49 -7.60 23.36
N SER A 714 -0.62 -8.39 22.75
CA SER A 714 0.83 -8.23 22.86
C SER A 714 1.34 -6.88 22.34
N MET A 715 0.73 -6.33 21.28
CA MET A 715 1.09 -4.99 20.78
C MET A 715 0.74 -3.90 21.79
N TYR A 716 -0.44 -3.95 22.41
CA TYR A 716 -0.81 -3.01 23.48
C TYR A 716 0.05 -3.20 24.73
N GLU A 717 0.35 -4.44 25.10
CA GLU A 717 1.20 -4.74 26.24
C GLU A 717 2.64 -4.21 26.07
N ALA A 718 3.15 -4.21 24.84
CA ALA A 718 4.44 -3.61 24.51
C ALA A 718 4.46 -2.09 24.80
N ILE A 719 3.34 -1.39 24.60
CA ILE A 719 3.21 0.04 24.90
C ILE A 719 3.39 0.29 26.40
N ARG A 720 2.56 -0.34 27.25
CA ARG A 720 2.69 -0.17 28.70
C ARG A 720 4.03 -0.67 29.23
N ALA A 721 4.61 -1.73 28.65
CA ALA A 721 5.94 -2.19 29.03
C ALA A 721 7.04 -1.15 28.74
N CYS A 722 6.91 -0.36 27.67
CA CYS A 722 7.91 0.65 27.31
C CYS A 722 7.73 1.98 28.05
N PHE A 723 6.48 2.35 28.38
CA PHE A 723 6.16 3.69 28.88
C PHE A 723 5.49 3.73 30.25
N GLY A 724 4.92 2.63 30.73
CA GLY A 724 4.17 2.55 31.98
C GLY A 724 5.04 2.83 33.21
N LYS A 725 4.43 3.47 34.21
CA LYS A 725 5.02 3.73 35.53
C LYS A 725 4.59 2.65 36.53
N GLY A 726 5.35 2.55 37.61
CA GLY A 726 5.06 1.62 38.70
C GLY A 726 5.56 0.20 38.43
N ASP A 727 5.14 -0.73 39.29
CA ASP A 727 5.47 -2.15 39.18
C ASP A 727 4.57 -2.83 38.13
N PRO A 728 5.11 -3.44 37.06
CA PRO A 728 4.32 -4.18 36.08
C PRO A 728 3.42 -5.26 36.69
N ALA A 729 3.78 -5.83 37.84
CA ALA A 729 2.93 -6.80 38.55
C ALA A 729 1.63 -6.19 39.11
N SER A 730 1.55 -4.86 39.20
CA SER A 730 0.36 -4.12 39.66
C SER A 730 -0.58 -3.69 38.53
N TRP A 731 -0.16 -3.82 37.27
CA TRP A 731 -0.99 -3.42 36.14
C TRP A 731 -2.22 -4.34 35.98
N PRO A 732 -3.36 -3.83 35.49
CA PRO A 732 -4.54 -4.65 35.29
C PRO A 732 -4.27 -5.75 34.26
N GLN A 733 -4.81 -6.94 34.53
CA GLN A 733 -4.85 -8.03 33.57
C GLN A 733 -5.74 -7.62 32.38
N ASN A 734 -5.23 -7.76 31.16
CA ASN A 734 -6.02 -7.55 29.95
C ASN A 734 -7.11 -8.64 29.84
N LYS A 735 -8.35 -8.21 29.63
CA LYS A 735 -9.55 -9.07 29.56
C LYS A 735 -10.30 -8.79 28.27
N GLY A 736 -10.78 -9.86 27.63
CA GLY A 736 -11.69 -9.77 26.48
C GLY A 736 -13.16 -9.89 26.85
N PRO A 737 -14.10 -9.59 25.94
CA PRO A 737 -15.54 -9.78 26.17
C PRO A 737 -15.85 -11.23 26.58
N ARG A 738 -15.30 -12.20 25.83
CA ARG A 738 -15.52 -13.64 26.06
C ARG A 738 -15.01 -14.12 27.42
N ASP A 739 -13.98 -13.46 27.98
CA ASP A 739 -13.48 -13.75 29.33
C ASP A 739 -14.48 -13.31 30.41
N MET A 740 -15.33 -12.33 30.10
CA MET A 740 -16.36 -11.76 31.00
C MET A 740 -17.77 -12.31 30.76
N SER A 741 -17.90 -13.36 29.94
CA SER A 741 -19.20 -13.88 29.46
C SER A 741 -20.03 -12.83 28.69
N LEU A 742 -19.34 -11.90 28.01
CA LEU A 742 -19.89 -10.91 27.09
C LEU A 742 -19.40 -11.21 25.66
N GLY A 743 -20.08 -10.69 24.64
CA GLY A 743 -19.64 -10.82 23.24
C GLY A 743 -19.34 -12.27 22.79
N PRO A 744 -18.50 -12.46 21.75
CA PRO A 744 -17.97 -11.42 20.87
C PRO A 744 -19.09 -10.61 20.22
N TYR A 745 -18.78 -9.41 19.76
CA TYR A 745 -19.73 -8.47 19.16
C TYR A 745 -19.84 -8.63 17.64
N ASP A 746 -19.51 -9.81 17.10
CA ASP A 746 -19.71 -10.17 15.70
C ASP A 746 -21.15 -9.83 15.25
N TYR A 747 -21.28 -9.37 14.00
CA TYR A 747 -22.58 -9.31 13.34
C TYR A 747 -23.24 -10.69 13.33
N THR A 748 -24.52 -10.72 13.67
CA THR A 748 -25.33 -11.93 13.67
C THR A 748 -25.90 -12.20 12.28
N ALA A 749 -26.38 -13.43 12.04
CA ALA A 749 -27.01 -13.78 10.76
C ALA A 749 -28.26 -12.93 10.44
N SER A 750 -28.92 -12.33 11.45
CA SER A 750 -30.02 -11.37 11.25
C SER A 750 -29.55 -9.98 10.83
N ASP A 751 -28.27 -9.65 11.01
CA ASP A 751 -27.70 -8.36 10.63
C ASP A 751 -27.18 -8.36 9.18
N ALA A 752 -27.24 -9.51 8.48
CA ALA A 752 -26.77 -9.68 7.11
C ALA A 752 -27.79 -9.28 6.02
N SER A 753 -28.99 -8.84 6.42
CA SER A 753 -30.05 -8.40 5.50
C SER A 753 -30.09 -6.89 5.22
N ASP A 754 -29.20 -6.12 5.84
CA ASP A 754 -29.03 -4.66 5.68
C ASP A 754 -27.68 -4.33 5.00
#